data_AF-A0A2S2NHV6-F1
#
_entry.id   AF-A0A2S2NHV6-F1
#
_cell.length_a   1.000
_cell.length_b   1.000
_cell.length_c   1.000
_cell.angle_alpha   90.00
_cell.angle_beta   90.00
_cell.angle_gamma   90.00
#
_symmetry.space_group_name_H-M   'P 1'
#
loop_
_entity.id
_entity.type
_entity.pdbx_description
1 polymer ?
#
loop_
_entity_poly.entity_id
_entity_poly.type
_entity_poly.pdbx_seq_one_letter_code
_entity_poly.pdbx_strand_id
1 'polypeptide(L)'
;MGLFDFTHSFQDVIYNSTFRQWIISTYPFMLLTEKMLIIIGCIIVSILLRVAFYKWKSKFLVIRGSNISAVPKTRFRKRDRVLFYGRKMLRKVKSISGQVHGQGKKRKLVIKFARRLLQMKKETLPQRLNVLEPPAEYLEEELITKDGQNVPPDAFYMLQSIRVFGHFEKPVFLRLCRHTEILNVHAGSHLFKVGDPDENVFIVQSGLVSVNITSIDGSIIPLKLVKTGDCVTSLLSFTDVLTGHKKNYKTVSAQALEDSTIVRLPVAAFQEIFHDYPDSLIQIIQVVMVRLQRVTFTALHQYLGLSTELVQNGLEERKMSPFISERKNESSMFSQQETSISDKKLESFLNQPKTDQKDWYLKIAIKVFVKKLQLDNEDLLLGKVEIRKIPTNTFVMQEDSHKDAALVLLLNGSMLVSQKMDPEGLTEAYMYSVNPGDIVGGLAVLTGEPGFLTFRADRPSVISILSKNTVYEIMRVKPQIVLPIAHTVVARLSSFVRQVDFALDWLFIESGRAVYRQGEESDSTFIVLSGRLRSVITHENGKKELVAEYGKGDLVGIVEVITQTPRGTTVMAVRDSELAKLPEGLFNAIKKRFPGVVSTLINLLGHRILGTWQKPTISKTLDTRPTQSNFSTIAIVPISDDVPLTSFTYELYHSLCSIRSTLRLTSEFVRSILGKSIMDLNNEYRLTTWLAQQEDQYKIALYQCDYSFSSWTQRCIRQADCILLVTLGNKQPTLGKYEKDIERLALRTHKELILIHREDSDLPSNTVEWLNIRSWVSSHHHVQCPKRIFSKRSVSVISDQYEKILKTEVNIHSDYSRLARWLTGTSVGLVLGGGGARGAAHIGMIKAIQEAGIPIDMVGGVSIGAFMGAVWCSERDIIGMTRKASSWAESMTNRWRQVLDLTWPSTSMLTGQYFNHTLISALGETQIEDLWLPYFTITTDISASKMRIHTHGSLWRYVRSSMSLSGYMPPLCDPIDGHLLLDGGYINNLPADIMRNLGAKHVLAIDVGSQDDMDFTNYGDSLSGFWLLWKRFNPFTASVKVPNLEDIQSRLAYVSCVRQLEVVKTSDYCQYIRPPIDKYKTLQFKSFEEIKEVGYQHGKTYFAGLKLAGKIPFGKQESIMSHLKPD
;
A
#
# COMPACT_ATOMS: atom_id res chain seq x y z
N MET A 1 -65.45 -45.86 -26.87
CA MET A 1 -66.00 -45.19 -28.05
C MET A 1 -64.85 -45.06 -29.04
N GLY A 2 -64.73 -46.06 -29.89
CA GLY A 2 -63.65 -46.21 -30.84
C GLY A 2 -64.21 -46.79 -32.12
N LEU A 3 -63.29 -47.08 -33.03
CA LEU A 3 -63.45 -47.70 -34.34
C LEU A 3 -63.62 -46.75 -35.53
N PHE A 4 -62.92 -47.18 -36.60
CA PHE A 4 -63.03 -46.79 -38.00
C PHE A 4 -62.52 -45.38 -38.32
N ASP A 5 -61.75 -45.11 -39.35
CA ASP A 5 -61.34 -45.86 -40.54
C ASP A 5 -60.27 -44.96 -41.18
N PHE A 6 -59.12 -45.50 -41.58
CA PHE A 6 -58.28 -45.03 -42.70
C PHE A 6 -56.89 -45.68 -42.63
N THR A 7 -56.82 -46.99 -42.88
CA THR A 7 -55.65 -47.63 -43.51
C THR A 7 -56.04 -48.99 -44.12
N HIS A 8 -57.26 -49.13 -44.64
CA HIS A 8 -57.59 -50.17 -45.62
C HIS A 8 -57.21 -49.69 -47.02
N SER A 9 -55.90 -49.68 -47.34
CA SER A 9 -55.42 -49.52 -48.72
C SER A 9 -53.96 -49.98 -48.93
N PHE A 10 -53.40 -50.81 -48.05
CA PHE A 10 -52.03 -51.31 -48.22
C PHE A 10 -51.88 -52.80 -47.87
N GLN A 11 -52.97 -53.57 -47.97
CA GLN A 11 -52.97 -55.00 -47.65
C GLN A 11 -53.25 -55.92 -48.85
N ASP A 12 -53.25 -55.37 -50.08
CA ASP A 12 -53.42 -56.15 -51.33
C ASP A 12 -52.21 -56.09 -52.29
N VAL A 13 -51.04 -55.64 -51.83
CA VAL A 13 -49.81 -55.57 -52.69
C VAL A 13 -48.73 -56.60 -52.30
N ILE A 14 -48.94 -57.41 -51.26
CA ILE A 14 -48.01 -58.52 -50.91
C ILE A 14 -48.64 -59.88 -51.22
N TYR A 15 -49.28 -60.00 -52.38
CA TYR A 15 -49.61 -61.28 -53.00
C TYR A 15 -49.09 -61.31 -54.44
N ASN A 16 -47.84 -60.89 -54.65
CA ASN A 16 -47.15 -61.09 -55.91
C ASN A 16 -46.18 -62.27 -55.79
N SER A 17 -46.46 -63.33 -56.55
CA SER A 17 -45.72 -64.59 -56.61
C SER A 17 -44.25 -64.43 -57.07
N THR A 18 -43.86 -63.24 -57.52
CA THR A 18 -42.52 -62.90 -57.99
C THR A 18 -41.53 -62.55 -56.88
N PHE A 19 -41.96 -61.99 -55.74
CA PHE A 19 -41.06 -61.61 -54.64
C PHE A 19 -40.60 -62.83 -53.82
N ARG A 20 -41.47 -63.85 -53.69
CA ARG A 20 -41.14 -65.12 -53.04
C ARG A 20 -40.11 -65.93 -53.84
N GLN A 21 -40.16 -65.86 -55.18
CA GLN A 21 -39.14 -66.49 -56.04
C GLN A 21 -37.80 -65.75 -56.00
N TRP A 22 -37.79 -64.43 -55.78
CA TRP A 22 -36.54 -63.66 -55.65
C TRP A 22 -35.78 -63.95 -54.34
N ILE A 23 -36.49 -64.11 -53.22
CA ILE A 23 -35.87 -64.48 -51.92
C ILE A 23 -35.32 -65.91 -51.95
N ILE A 24 -35.99 -66.84 -52.63
CA ILE A 24 -35.55 -68.24 -52.72
C ILE A 24 -34.32 -68.39 -53.66
N SER A 25 -34.15 -67.52 -54.66
CA SER A 25 -32.98 -67.56 -55.55
C SER A 25 -31.73 -66.84 -55.01
N THR A 26 -31.88 -65.92 -54.05
CA THR A 26 -30.75 -65.18 -53.42
C THR A 26 -30.24 -65.81 -52.12
N TYR A 27 -31.02 -66.69 -51.49
CA TYR A 27 -30.62 -67.41 -50.27
C TYR A 27 -29.33 -68.25 -50.38
N PRO A 28 -29.02 -68.91 -51.52
CA PRO A 28 -27.75 -69.64 -51.69
C PRO A 28 -26.52 -68.72 -51.80
N PHE A 29 -26.71 -67.47 -52.24
CA PHE A 29 -25.62 -66.51 -52.45
C PHE A 29 -25.22 -65.79 -51.15
N MET A 30 -26.17 -65.48 -50.25
CA MET A 30 -25.88 -64.93 -48.91
C MET A 30 -25.20 -65.94 -47.97
N LEU A 31 -25.55 -67.22 -48.05
CA LEU A 31 -24.92 -68.26 -47.23
C LEU A 31 -23.45 -68.53 -47.62
N LEU A 32 -23.08 -68.23 -48.88
CA LEU A 32 -21.70 -68.34 -49.36
C LEU A 32 -20.81 -67.19 -48.84
N THR A 33 -21.37 -65.98 -48.72
CA THR A 33 -20.64 -64.79 -48.24
C THR A 33 -20.43 -64.80 -46.73
N GLU A 34 -21.40 -65.29 -45.93
CA GLU A 34 -21.20 -65.50 -44.49
C GLU A 34 -20.10 -66.54 -44.20
N LYS A 35 -20.08 -67.65 -44.94
CA LYS A 35 -19.03 -68.68 -44.78
C LYS A 35 -17.65 -68.16 -45.17
N MET A 36 -17.54 -67.33 -46.21
CA MET A 36 -16.28 -66.69 -46.59
C MET A 36 -15.77 -65.68 -45.54
N LEU A 37 -16.67 -64.88 -44.94
CA LEU A 37 -16.30 -63.96 -43.85
C LEU A 37 -15.83 -64.69 -42.59
N ILE A 38 -16.46 -65.82 -42.25
CA ILE A 38 -16.03 -66.67 -41.14
C ILE A 38 -14.65 -67.30 -41.43
N ILE A 39 -14.41 -67.75 -42.66
CA ILE A 39 -13.10 -68.30 -43.07
C ILE A 39 -12.00 -67.23 -43.01
N ILE A 40 -12.27 -66.02 -43.52
CA ILE A 40 -11.32 -64.89 -43.44
C ILE A 40 -11.06 -64.50 -41.97
N GLY A 41 -12.11 -64.47 -41.14
CA GLY A 41 -11.98 -64.25 -39.70
C GLY A 41 -11.11 -65.32 -39.01
N CYS A 42 -11.31 -66.59 -39.33
CA CYS A 42 -10.50 -67.70 -38.83
C CYS A 42 -9.03 -67.62 -39.29
N ILE A 43 -8.77 -67.16 -40.52
CA ILE A 43 -7.41 -66.95 -41.03
C ILE A 43 -6.73 -65.79 -40.28
N ILE A 44 -7.43 -64.68 -40.04
CA ILE A 44 -6.89 -63.54 -39.28
C ILE A 44 -6.59 -63.94 -37.82
N VAL A 45 -7.51 -64.68 -37.19
CA VAL A 45 -7.29 -65.21 -35.82
C VAL A 45 -6.13 -66.21 -35.79
N SER A 46 -6.00 -67.07 -36.81
CA SER A 46 -4.86 -67.99 -36.96
C SER A 46 -3.52 -67.26 -37.13
N ILE A 47 -3.49 -66.17 -37.90
CA ILE A 47 -2.30 -65.31 -38.06
C ILE A 47 -1.96 -64.60 -36.74
N LEU A 48 -2.96 -64.05 -36.04
CA LEU A 48 -2.76 -63.42 -34.73
C LEU A 48 -2.27 -64.43 -33.68
N LEU A 49 -2.81 -65.65 -33.68
CA LEU A 49 -2.35 -66.74 -32.84
C LEU A 49 -0.94 -67.20 -33.21
N ARG A 50 -0.58 -67.24 -34.50
CA ARG A 50 0.80 -67.54 -34.94
C ARG A 50 1.78 -66.44 -34.52
N VAL A 51 1.41 -65.17 -34.60
CA VAL A 51 2.24 -64.04 -34.14
C VAL A 51 2.37 -64.04 -32.61
N ALA A 52 1.29 -64.31 -31.89
CA ALA A 52 1.30 -64.49 -30.44
C ALA A 52 2.16 -65.70 -30.04
N PHE A 53 2.05 -66.81 -30.77
CA PHE A 53 2.88 -68.00 -30.59
C PHE A 53 4.34 -67.75 -30.94
N TYR A 54 4.66 -66.95 -31.96
CA TYR A 54 6.03 -66.57 -32.29
C TYR A 54 6.64 -65.65 -31.21
N LYS A 55 5.88 -64.68 -30.69
CA LYS A 55 6.29 -63.84 -29.54
C LYS A 55 6.40 -64.65 -28.25
N TRP A 56 5.55 -65.65 -28.06
CA TRP A 56 5.61 -66.58 -26.93
C TRP A 56 6.83 -67.49 -27.06
N LYS A 57 7.06 -68.09 -28.23
CA LYS A 57 8.19 -68.97 -28.56
C LYS A 57 9.54 -68.23 -28.50
N SER A 58 9.61 -66.96 -28.93
CA SER A 58 10.83 -66.15 -28.79
C SER A 58 11.14 -65.80 -27.33
N LYS A 59 10.12 -65.55 -26.50
CA LYS A 59 10.29 -65.43 -25.03
C LYS A 59 10.62 -66.77 -24.38
N PHE A 60 10.09 -67.89 -24.87
CA PHE A 60 10.25 -69.21 -24.28
C PHE A 60 11.61 -69.86 -24.61
N LEU A 61 12.18 -69.61 -25.80
CA LEU A 61 13.52 -70.08 -26.18
C LEU A 61 14.65 -69.37 -25.43
N VAL A 62 14.45 -68.13 -24.96
CA VAL A 62 15.39 -67.44 -24.06
C VAL A 62 15.41 -68.05 -22.65
N ILE A 63 14.38 -68.81 -22.26
CA ILE A 63 14.20 -69.38 -20.92
C ILE A 63 14.75 -70.82 -20.81
N ARG A 64 15.04 -71.50 -21.93
CA ARG A 64 15.43 -72.93 -21.95
C ARG A 64 16.92 -73.21 -21.71
N GLY A 65 17.72 -72.18 -21.41
CA GLY A 65 19.11 -72.29 -20.98
C GLY A 65 19.29 -72.36 -19.46
N SER A 66 18.47 -73.12 -18.73
CA SER A 66 18.78 -73.62 -17.37
C SER A 66 17.63 -74.46 -16.79
N ASN A 67 17.74 -75.78 -16.94
CA ASN A 67 17.01 -76.81 -16.18
C ASN A 67 17.66 -76.98 -14.78
N ILE A 68 17.07 -77.35 -13.64
CA ILE A 68 15.72 -77.71 -13.16
C ILE A 68 15.76 -77.57 -11.61
N SER A 69 14.70 -77.01 -10.98
CA SER A 69 13.96 -77.56 -9.81
C SER A 69 13.28 -76.48 -8.94
N ALA A 70 12.03 -76.77 -8.56
CA ALA A 70 11.15 -76.12 -7.58
C ALA A 70 10.52 -74.74 -7.90
N VAL A 71 9.18 -74.76 -7.98
CA VAL A 71 8.18 -73.68 -8.07
C VAL A 71 8.63 -72.31 -7.52
N PRO A 72 8.49 -71.18 -8.26
CA PRO A 72 8.53 -69.87 -7.63
C PRO A 72 7.17 -69.17 -7.64
N LYS A 73 6.58 -69.10 -6.44
CA LYS A 73 5.82 -67.95 -5.94
C LYS A 73 6.35 -66.66 -6.55
N THR A 74 5.45 -65.75 -6.94
CA THR A 74 5.72 -64.38 -7.38
C THR A 74 6.90 -63.77 -6.61
N ARG A 75 8.08 -63.80 -7.25
CA ARG A 75 9.33 -63.41 -6.61
C ARG A 75 9.42 -61.89 -6.66
N PHE A 76 8.84 -61.25 -5.65
CA PHE A 76 9.28 -59.92 -5.21
C PHE A 76 10.81 -59.92 -5.21
N ARG A 77 11.44 -59.10 -6.05
CA ARG A 77 12.90 -58.93 -6.09
C ARG A 77 13.34 -58.64 -4.64
N LYS A 78 14.39 -59.30 -4.11
CA LYS A 78 14.81 -59.15 -2.69
C LYS A 78 14.91 -57.66 -2.26
N ARG A 79 15.40 -56.80 -3.17
CA ARG A 79 15.44 -55.34 -2.99
C ARG A 79 14.05 -54.69 -2.85
N ASP A 80 13.09 -55.10 -3.67
CA ASP A 80 11.73 -54.54 -3.72
C ASP A 80 10.90 -55.03 -2.52
N ARG A 81 11.20 -56.24 -2.01
CA ARG A 81 10.59 -56.80 -0.80
C ARG A 81 11.03 -56.00 0.42
N VAL A 82 12.33 -55.71 0.49
CA VAL A 82 12.92 -54.86 1.52
C VAL A 82 12.34 -53.43 1.46
N LEU A 83 12.20 -52.85 0.27
CA LEU A 83 11.61 -51.53 0.06
C LEU A 83 10.13 -51.46 0.43
N PHE A 84 9.34 -52.48 0.04
CA PHE A 84 7.92 -52.57 0.34
C PHE A 84 7.66 -52.74 1.84
N TYR A 85 8.35 -53.68 2.50
CA TYR A 85 8.23 -53.88 3.95
C TYR A 85 8.82 -52.70 4.74
N GLY A 86 9.90 -52.07 4.26
CA GLY A 86 10.46 -50.85 4.86
C GLY A 86 9.50 -49.66 4.80
N ARG A 87 8.84 -49.43 3.64
CA ARG A 87 7.81 -48.39 3.48
C ARG A 87 6.55 -48.70 4.29
N LYS A 88 6.11 -49.96 4.34
CA LYS A 88 4.95 -50.41 5.16
C LYS A 88 5.22 -50.22 6.65
N MET A 89 6.43 -50.52 7.12
CA MET A 89 6.84 -50.30 8.51
C MET A 89 6.87 -48.81 8.87
N LEU A 90 7.42 -47.95 8.00
CA LEU A 90 7.41 -46.49 8.19
C LEU A 90 5.99 -45.89 8.25
N ARG A 91 5.06 -46.39 7.43
CA ARG A 91 3.64 -45.97 7.48
C ARG A 91 2.97 -46.38 8.79
N LYS A 92 3.21 -47.61 9.27
CA LYS A 92 2.70 -48.08 10.58
C LYS A 92 3.29 -47.29 11.75
N VAL A 93 4.58 -46.95 11.71
CA VAL A 93 5.24 -46.13 12.74
C VAL A 93 4.74 -44.68 12.72
N LYS A 94 4.34 -44.13 11.56
CA LYS A 94 3.69 -42.82 11.45
C LYS A 94 2.21 -42.84 11.91
N SER A 95 1.44 -43.90 11.62
CA SER A 95 0.03 -43.97 12.02
C SER A 95 -0.18 -44.15 13.53
N ILE A 96 0.81 -44.69 14.25
CA ILE A 96 0.79 -44.83 15.72
C ILE A 96 1.09 -43.48 16.43
N SER A 97 1.38 -42.41 15.67
CA SER A 97 1.74 -41.09 16.23
C SER A 97 0.62 -40.38 17.00
N GLY A 98 -0.63 -40.85 16.91
CA GLY A 98 -1.76 -40.23 17.59
C GLY A 98 -2.02 -40.66 19.04
N GLN A 99 -1.39 -41.73 19.57
CA GLN A 99 -1.95 -42.37 20.79
C GLN A 99 -1.01 -42.81 21.92
N VAL A 100 0.33 -42.64 21.89
CA VAL A 100 1.15 -43.09 23.04
C VAL A 100 2.36 -42.18 23.34
N HIS A 101 2.32 -41.50 24.50
CA HIS A 101 3.47 -40.84 25.12
C HIS A 101 4.37 -41.88 25.81
N GLY A 102 5.66 -41.99 25.42
CA GLY A 102 6.65 -42.72 26.26
C GLY A 102 7.79 -43.48 25.59
N GLN A 103 7.84 -43.71 24.27
CA GLN A 103 8.91 -44.54 23.66
C GLN A 103 9.75 -43.84 22.58
N GLY A 104 10.50 -42.79 22.96
CA GLY A 104 11.34 -42.01 22.04
C GLY A 104 12.65 -42.68 21.59
N LYS A 105 13.31 -43.48 22.44
CA LYS A 105 14.65 -44.06 22.14
C LYS A 105 14.59 -45.26 21.19
N LYS A 106 13.68 -46.23 21.42
CA LYS A 106 13.47 -47.38 20.53
C LYS A 106 12.99 -46.93 19.13
N ARG A 107 12.16 -45.89 19.07
CA ARG A 107 11.68 -45.26 17.83
C ARG A 107 12.80 -44.67 16.97
N LYS A 108 13.74 -43.91 17.58
CA LYS A 108 14.90 -43.35 16.87
C LYS A 108 15.79 -44.46 16.28
N LEU A 109 16.00 -45.55 17.02
CA LEU A 109 16.76 -46.72 16.56
C LEU A 109 16.09 -47.43 15.38
N VAL A 110 14.77 -47.66 15.45
CA VAL A 110 14.01 -48.32 14.36
C VAL A 110 13.99 -47.46 13.08
N ILE A 111 13.84 -46.14 13.20
CA ILE A 111 13.91 -45.22 12.06
C ILE A 111 15.33 -45.15 11.47
N LYS A 112 16.37 -45.15 12.32
CA LYS A 112 17.77 -45.13 11.90
C LYS A 112 18.16 -46.45 11.20
N PHE A 113 17.66 -47.57 11.69
CA PHE A 113 17.81 -48.90 11.07
C PHE A 113 17.08 -48.98 9.72
N ALA A 114 15.83 -48.51 9.65
CA ALA A 114 15.05 -48.47 8.40
C ALA A 114 15.69 -47.57 7.33
N ARG A 115 16.26 -46.41 7.71
CA ARG A 115 17.00 -45.52 6.80
C ARG A 115 18.29 -46.15 6.27
N ARG A 116 19.04 -46.86 7.12
CA ARG A 116 20.26 -47.59 6.71
C ARG A 116 19.94 -48.72 5.74
N LEU A 117 18.87 -49.45 5.99
CA LEU A 117 18.49 -50.64 5.24
C LEU A 117 17.86 -50.31 3.86
N LEU A 118 17.33 -49.10 3.69
CA LEU A 118 16.71 -48.65 2.44
C LEU A 118 17.68 -48.01 1.43
N GLN A 119 18.96 -47.79 1.76
CA GLN A 119 19.93 -47.06 0.93
C GLN A 119 19.28 -45.89 0.17
N MET A 120 18.46 -45.09 0.86
CA MET A 120 18.02 -43.82 0.29
C MET A 120 19.31 -43.05 0.10
N LYS A 121 19.76 -42.88 -1.16
CA LYS A 121 20.68 -41.80 -1.48
C LYS A 121 20.10 -40.59 -0.77
N LYS A 122 20.95 -39.85 -0.07
CA LYS A 122 20.67 -38.44 0.19
C LYS A 122 20.60 -37.84 -1.23
N GLU A 123 19.49 -38.04 -1.94
CA GLU A 123 19.04 -37.03 -2.88
C GLU A 123 19.03 -35.80 -2.00
N THR A 124 20.00 -34.93 -2.25
CA THR A 124 20.07 -33.59 -1.72
C THR A 124 18.68 -33.03 -1.94
N LEU A 125 17.82 -33.13 -0.91
CA LEU A 125 16.54 -32.46 -0.90
C LEU A 125 16.92 -31.01 -1.20
N PRO A 126 16.42 -30.42 -2.30
CA PRO A 126 16.75 -29.05 -2.63
C PRO A 126 16.48 -28.21 -1.38
N GLN A 127 17.40 -27.30 -1.06
CA GLN A 127 17.25 -26.41 0.10
C GLN A 127 15.87 -25.76 0.01
N ARG A 128 15.06 -25.94 1.06
CA ARG A 128 13.64 -25.59 1.04
C ARG A 128 13.45 -24.30 1.79
N LEU A 129 12.66 -23.40 1.23
CA LEU A 129 12.19 -22.23 1.96
C LEU A 129 11.17 -22.69 3.00
N ASN A 130 11.42 -22.35 4.27
CA ASN A 130 10.44 -22.49 5.34
C ASN A 130 9.58 -21.23 5.32
N VAL A 131 8.47 -21.27 4.59
CA VAL A 131 7.46 -20.21 4.65
C VAL A 131 6.79 -20.30 6.01
N LEU A 132 7.30 -19.53 6.96
CA LEU A 132 6.69 -19.34 8.26
C LEU A 132 5.66 -18.22 8.10
N GLU A 133 4.44 -18.47 8.60
CA GLU A 133 3.49 -17.37 8.79
C GLU A 133 4.16 -16.31 9.69
N PRO A 134 3.87 -15.02 9.49
CA PRO A 134 4.38 -14.00 10.39
C PRO A 134 4.05 -14.39 11.84
N PRO A 135 4.95 -14.14 12.80
CA PRO A 135 4.72 -14.51 14.18
C PRO A 135 3.39 -13.92 14.65
N ALA A 136 2.65 -14.65 15.50
CA ALA A 136 1.35 -14.17 16.01
C ALA A 136 1.47 -12.74 16.57
N GLU A 137 2.59 -12.45 17.24
CA GLU A 137 3.03 -11.15 17.78
C GLU A 137 2.94 -9.98 16.77
N TYR A 138 3.04 -10.25 15.46
CA TYR A 138 2.86 -9.25 14.39
C TYR A 138 1.45 -8.63 14.39
N LEU A 139 0.47 -9.38 14.88
CA LEU A 139 -0.95 -9.00 14.98
C LEU A 139 -1.38 -8.75 16.44
N GLU A 140 -0.45 -8.78 17.40
CA GLU A 140 -0.76 -8.57 18.82
C GLU A 140 -0.26 -7.22 19.30
N GLU A 141 -1.00 -6.64 20.24
CA GLU A 141 -0.56 -5.45 20.96
C GLU A 141 0.57 -5.78 21.93
N GLU A 142 1.40 -4.79 22.22
CA GLU A 142 2.39 -4.90 23.28
C GLU A 142 1.75 -4.54 24.63
N LEU A 143 1.72 -5.50 25.56
CA LEU A 143 1.15 -5.29 26.89
C LEU A 143 2.12 -4.47 27.76
N ILE A 144 1.58 -3.49 28.48
CA ILE A 144 2.34 -2.57 29.34
C ILE A 144 3.14 -3.36 30.39
N THR A 145 4.46 -3.37 30.28
CA THR A 145 5.34 -3.53 31.44
C THR A 145 5.39 -2.18 32.15
N LYS A 146 5.01 -2.15 33.44
CA LYS A 146 4.94 -0.93 34.26
C LYS A 146 6.34 -0.38 34.59
N ASP A 147 7.13 0.00 33.59
CA ASP A 147 8.43 0.62 33.80
C ASP A 147 8.27 2.14 33.77
N GLY A 148 7.84 2.68 34.92
CA GLY A 148 7.64 4.13 35.13
C GLY A 148 7.86 4.56 36.58
N GLN A 149 8.67 3.85 37.37
CA GLN A 149 8.78 4.06 38.83
C GLN A 149 9.63 5.25 39.30
N ASN A 150 10.09 6.15 38.42
CA ASN A 150 11.03 7.21 38.82
C ASN A 150 10.50 8.65 38.69
N VAL A 151 9.18 8.85 38.56
CA VAL A 151 8.56 10.18 38.47
C VAL A 151 7.40 10.28 39.49
N PRO A 152 7.26 11.38 40.25
CA PRO A 152 6.10 11.60 41.10
C PRO A 152 4.78 11.47 40.31
N PRO A 153 3.71 10.90 40.89
CA PRO A 153 2.46 10.62 40.17
C PRO A 153 1.87 11.88 39.51
N ASP A 154 1.94 13.04 40.17
CA ASP A 154 1.39 14.30 39.65
C ASP A 154 2.15 14.77 38.39
N ALA A 155 3.48 14.63 38.39
CA ALA A 155 4.34 14.95 37.24
C ALA A 155 4.12 13.99 36.07
N PHE A 156 3.80 12.72 36.34
CA PHE A 156 3.49 11.72 35.33
C PHE A 156 2.19 12.05 34.58
N TYR A 157 1.11 12.36 35.30
CA TYR A 157 -0.17 12.75 34.68
C TYR A 157 -0.06 14.06 33.89
N MET A 158 0.72 15.04 34.38
CA MET A 158 0.95 16.30 33.67
C MET A 158 1.67 16.10 32.32
N LEU A 159 2.77 15.34 32.29
CA LEU A 159 3.53 15.09 31.05
C LEU A 159 2.71 14.28 30.02
N GLN A 160 1.82 13.41 30.49
CA GLN A 160 0.95 12.61 29.62
C GLN A 160 -0.21 13.44 29.06
N SER A 161 -0.77 14.37 29.85
CA SER A 161 -1.98 15.14 29.52
C SER A 161 -1.75 16.28 28.52
N ILE A 162 -0.66 17.04 28.66
CA ILE A 162 -0.41 18.25 27.87
C ILE A 162 0.95 18.17 27.19
N ARG A 163 0.91 17.99 25.87
CA ARG A 163 2.09 17.84 25.01
C ARG A 163 3.07 19.02 25.08
N VAL A 164 2.58 20.22 25.40
CA VAL A 164 3.41 21.42 25.61
C VAL A 164 4.45 21.19 26.71
N PHE A 165 4.15 20.39 27.74
CA PHE A 165 5.05 20.17 28.87
C PHE A 165 6.27 19.31 28.54
N GLY A 166 6.22 18.51 27.46
CA GLY A 166 7.36 17.74 26.97
C GLY A 166 8.51 18.59 26.41
N HIS A 167 8.31 19.90 26.19
CA HIS A 167 9.35 20.82 25.72
C HIS A 167 10.20 21.41 26.84
N PHE A 168 9.70 21.37 28.08
CA PHE A 168 10.46 21.89 29.20
C PHE A 168 11.56 20.92 29.58
N GLU A 169 12.76 21.45 29.79
CA GLU A 169 13.79 20.68 30.48
C GLU A 169 13.29 20.27 31.87
N LYS A 170 13.68 19.07 32.32
CA LYS A 170 13.26 18.50 33.61
C LYS A 170 13.34 19.50 34.80
N PRO A 171 14.38 20.34 34.96
CA PRO A 171 14.45 21.31 36.06
C PRO A 171 13.36 22.39 35.98
N VAL A 172 13.04 22.85 34.76
CA VAL A 172 12.02 23.88 34.50
C VAL A 172 10.64 23.31 34.78
N PHE A 173 10.37 22.09 34.31
CA PHE A 173 9.12 21.39 34.56
C PHE A 173 8.88 21.15 36.06
N LEU A 174 9.90 20.73 36.81
CA LEU A 174 9.79 20.54 38.25
C LEU A 174 9.51 21.85 39.01
N ARG A 175 9.96 23.00 38.49
CA ARG A 175 9.63 24.32 39.05
C ARG A 175 8.16 24.66 38.81
N LEU A 176 7.61 24.37 37.63
CA LEU A 176 6.19 24.51 37.32
C LEU A 176 5.31 23.67 38.27
N CYS A 177 5.71 22.43 38.55
CA CYS A 177 5.00 21.54 39.48
C CYS A 177 4.93 22.08 40.92
N ARG A 178 5.70 23.11 41.30
CA ARG A 178 5.57 23.74 42.62
C ARG A 178 4.34 24.64 42.74
N HIS A 179 3.79 25.08 41.61
CA HIS A 179 2.61 25.97 41.56
C HIS A 179 1.30 25.20 41.32
N THR A 180 1.33 23.86 41.34
CA THR A 180 0.13 23.04 41.17
C THR A 180 -0.64 22.89 42.47
N GLU A 181 -1.95 23.07 42.40
CA GLU A 181 -2.89 22.89 43.50
C GLU A 181 -3.76 21.65 43.24
N ILE A 182 -4.08 20.87 44.28
CA ILE A 182 -4.97 19.71 44.17
C ILE A 182 -6.37 20.13 44.66
N LEU A 183 -7.37 19.97 43.80
CA LEU A 183 -8.77 20.26 44.08
C LEU A 183 -9.56 18.95 44.17
N ASN A 184 -10.34 18.80 45.23
CA ASN A 184 -11.33 17.72 45.32
C ASN A 184 -12.71 18.30 45.00
N VAL A 185 -13.37 17.73 44.00
CA VAL A 185 -14.60 18.26 43.39
C VAL A 185 -15.65 17.17 43.46
N HIS A 186 -16.76 17.45 44.13
CA HIS A 186 -17.85 16.50 44.32
C HIS A 186 -18.65 16.29 43.04
N ALA A 187 -19.26 15.11 42.90
CA ALA A 187 -20.18 14.83 41.80
C ALA A 187 -21.27 15.91 41.67
N GLY A 188 -21.49 16.39 40.44
CA GLY A 188 -22.44 17.45 40.10
C GLY A 188 -21.91 18.88 40.25
N SER A 189 -20.74 19.10 40.87
CA SER A 189 -20.16 20.44 41.01
C SER A 189 -19.39 20.89 39.77
N HIS A 190 -19.38 22.20 39.52
CA HIS A 190 -18.71 22.79 38.35
C HIS A 190 -17.26 23.16 38.67
N LEU A 191 -16.34 22.84 37.75
CA LEU A 191 -14.97 23.32 37.81
C LEU A 191 -14.91 24.80 37.41
N PHE A 192 -15.66 25.16 36.37
CA PHE A 192 -15.87 26.54 35.91
C PHE A 192 -17.19 26.64 35.13
N LYS A 193 -17.78 27.83 35.14
CA LYS A 193 -19.03 28.19 34.47
C LYS A 193 -18.80 29.27 33.40
N VAL A 194 -19.80 29.44 32.54
CA VAL A 194 -19.83 30.56 31.59
C VAL A 194 -19.79 31.87 32.36
N GLY A 195 -18.83 32.74 32.02
CA GLY A 195 -18.56 34.00 32.71
C GLY A 195 -17.34 33.97 33.63
N ASP A 196 -16.84 32.79 34.03
CA ASP A 196 -15.64 32.67 34.86
C ASP A 196 -14.36 33.00 34.05
N PRO A 197 -13.28 33.48 34.71
CA PRO A 197 -12.02 33.81 34.05
C PRO A 197 -11.26 32.55 33.58
N ASP A 198 -10.81 32.54 32.33
CA ASP A 198 -10.06 31.44 31.72
C ASP A 198 -8.55 31.57 31.96
N GLU A 199 -8.14 31.31 33.21
CA GLU A 199 -6.76 31.56 33.69
C GLU A 199 -6.06 30.31 34.24
N ASN A 200 -6.71 29.14 34.22
CA ASN A 200 -6.24 27.94 34.90
C ASN A 200 -6.22 26.74 33.98
N VAL A 201 -5.26 25.86 34.25
CA VAL A 201 -5.17 24.55 33.62
C VAL A 201 -5.63 23.47 34.58
N PHE A 202 -6.59 22.66 34.13
CA PHE A 202 -7.18 21.59 34.93
C PHE A 202 -6.84 20.23 34.32
N ILE A 203 -6.29 19.32 35.14
CA ILE A 203 -5.93 17.96 34.74
C ILE A 203 -6.62 16.99 35.71
N VAL A 204 -7.33 15.99 35.18
CA VAL A 204 -8.06 15.02 36.00
C VAL A 204 -7.11 13.93 36.49
N GLN A 205 -6.88 13.84 37.80
CA GLN A 205 -6.04 12.79 38.40
C GLN A 205 -6.86 11.52 38.67
N SER A 206 -8.07 11.67 39.20
CA SER A 206 -9.05 10.61 39.42
C SER A 206 -10.48 11.13 39.24
N GLY A 207 -11.39 10.28 38.79
CA GLY A 207 -12.80 10.62 38.53
C GLY A 207 -13.10 10.94 37.07
N LEU A 208 -14.25 11.56 36.82
CA LEU A 208 -14.81 11.80 35.49
C LEU A 208 -15.42 13.20 35.41
N VAL A 209 -15.02 13.99 34.42
CA VAL A 209 -15.50 15.37 34.20
C VAL A 209 -16.13 15.49 32.81
N SER A 210 -17.32 16.09 32.73
CA SER A 210 -18.00 16.42 31.47
C SER A 210 -17.75 17.87 31.10
N VAL A 211 -17.27 18.09 29.87
CA VAL A 211 -17.19 19.42 29.25
C VAL A 211 -18.42 19.62 28.40
N ASN A 212 -19.14 20.71 28.63
CA ASN A 212 -20.41 20.98 27.98
C ASN A 212 -20.40 22.36 27.30
N ILE A 213 -21.03 22.46 26.11
CA ILE A 213 -21.33 23.75 25.47
C ILE A 213 -22.76 24.17 25.83
N THR A 214 -22.92 25.45 26.12
CA THR A 214 -24.23 26.11 26.15
C THR A 214 -24.52 26.71 24.77
N SER A 215 -25.55 26.21 24.09
CA SER A 215 -26.03 26.76 22.81
C SER A 215 -26.74 28.10 23.03
N ILE A 216 -26.99 28.83 21.94
CA ILE A 216 -27.71 30.12 21.95
C ILE A 216 -29.12 29.94 22.56
N ASP A 217 -29.74 28.78 22.33
CA ASP A 217 -31.07 28.41 22.86
C ASP A 217 -31.06 28.01 24.35
N GLY A 218 -29.92 28.14 25.04
CA GLY A 218 -29.73 27.74 26.44
C GLY A 218 -29.58 26.23 26.67
N SER A 219 -29.68 25.40 25.63
CA SER A 219 -29.47 23.96 25.72
C SER A 219 -27.99 23.61 26.01
N ILE A 220 -27.78 22.66 26.92
CA ILE A 220 -26.45 22.17 27.30
C ILE A 220 -26.16 20.89 26.51
N ILE A 221 -25.11 20.90 25.70
CA ILE A 221 -24.68 19.76 24.89
C ILE A 221 -23.34 19.25 25.43
N PRO A 222 -23.24 17.97 25.83
CA PRO A 222 -21.95 17.40 26.23
C PRO A 222 -21.02 17.30 25.02
N LEU A 223 -19.83 17.88 25.14
CA LEU A 223 -18.79 17.88 24.13
C LEU A 223 -17.85 16.68 24.27
N LYS A 224 -17.29 16.52 25.47
CA LYS A 224 -16.19 15.61 25.77
C LYS A 224 -16.30 15.14 27.21
N LEU A 225 -16.14 13.84 27.40
CA LEU A 225 -15.90 13.23 28.71
C LEU A 225 -14.39 13.14 28.95
N VAL A 226 -13.93 13.68 30.06
CA VAL A 226 -12.51 13.80 30.42
C VAL A 226 -12.24 12.78 31.53
N LYS A 227 -11.39 11.80 31.20
CA LYS A 227 -11.01 10.70 32.09
C LYS A 227 -9.69 11.01 32.79
N THR A 228 -9.28 10.12 33.69
CA THR A 228 -8.00 10.21 34.42
C THR A 228 -6.81 10.35 33.46
N GLY A 229 -6.00 11.40 33.63
CA GLY A 229 -4.85 11.72 32.79
C GLY A 229 -5.14 12.70 31.64
N ASP A 230 -6.39 13.10 31.42
CA ASP A 230 -6.75 14.09 30.39
C ASP A 230 -6.88 15.51 30.99
N CYS A 231 -6.70 16.54 30.14
CA CYS A 231 -6.86 17.94 30.52
C CYS A 231 -8.20 18.55 30.08
N VAL A 232 -8.67 19.54 30.85
CA VAL A 232 -9.87 20.35 30.59
C VAL A 232 -9.45 21.80 30.29
N THR A 233 -8.77 22.03 29.16
CA THR A 233 -8.33 23.38 28.76
C THR A 233 -8.21 23.58 27.26
N SER A 234 -8.44 24.81 26.82
CA SER A 234 -7.99 25.29 25.51
C SER A 234 -6.57 25.84 25.62
N LEU A 235 -5.70 25.40 24.71
CA LEU A 235 -4.33 25.91 24.65
C LEU A 235 -4.27 27.31 24.04
N LEU A 236 -5.31 27.75 23.33
CA LEU A 236 -5.42 29.12 22.82
C LEU A 236 -5.53 30.14 23.97
N SER A 237 -6.10 29.74 25.10
CA SER A 237 -6.25 30.59 26.29
C SER A 237 -4.92 31.02 26.88
N PHE A 238 -3.86 30.20 26.71
CA PHE A 238 -2.49 30.59 27.09
C PHE A 238 -2.06 31.88 26.40
N THR A 239 -2.36 32.05 25.11
CA THR A 239 -1.95 33.24 24.35
C THR A 239 -2.69 34.49 24.82
N ASP A 240 -3.97 34.37 25.14
CA ASP A 240 -4.81 35.48 25.62
C ASP A 240 -4.35 35.92 27.03
N VAL A 241 -4.07 34.97 27.94
CA VAL A 241 -3.59 35.29 29.30
C VAL A 241 -2.19 35.89 29.29
N LEU A 242 -1.25 35.33 28.51
CA LEU A 242 0.13 35.82 28.43
C LEU A 242 0.24 37.21 27.79
N THR A 243 -0.71 37.58 26.92
CA THR A 243 -0.79 38.92 26.32
C THR A 243 -1.50 39.94 27.21
N GLY A 244 -1.97 39.54 28.40
CA GLY A 244 -2.70 40.41 29.33
C GLY A 244 -4.17 40.62 28.95
N HIS A 245 -4.68 39.90 27.93
CA HIS A 245 -6.07 39.97 27.49
C HIS A 245 -6.90 38.88 28.19
N LYS A 246 -7.27 39.14 29.46
CA LYS A 246 -8.15 38.25 30.23
C LYS A 246 -9.48 38.07 29.48
N LYS A 247 -9.81 36.82 29.15
CA LYS A 247 -11.10 36.43 28.56
C LYS A 247 -11.82 35.48 29.50
N ASN A 248 -13.14 35.60 29.50
CA ASN A 248 -14.01 34.71 30.28
C ASN A 248 -14.53 33.58 29.38
N TYR A 249 -14.86 32.45 29.98
CA TYR A 249 -15.53 31.36 29.26
C TYR A 249 -16.87 31.86 28.72
N LYS A 250 -17.00 31.94 27.38
CA LYS A 250 -18.23 32.47 26.75
C LYS A 250 -19.32 31.42 26.57
N THR A 251 -18.94 30.16 26.35
CA THR A 251 -19.87 29.12 25.88
C THR A 251 -19.58 27.73 26.44
N VAL A 252 -18.49 27.54 27.18
CA VAL A 252 -18.04 26.23 27.67
C VAL A 252 -18.14 26.22 29.19
N SER A 253 -18.55 25.09 29.75
CA SER A 253 -18.55 24.81 31.18
C SER A 253 -18.04 23.40 31.44
N ALA A 254 -17.48 23.16 32.63
CA ALA A 254 -17.02 21.83 33.03
C ALA A 254 -17.67 21.42 34.34
N GLN A 255 -18.15 20.18 34.41
CA GLN A 255 -18.87 19.63 35.56
C GLN A 255 -18.35 18.23 35.91
N ALA A 256 -18.07 17.97 37.18
CA ALA A 256 -17.71 16.64 37.64
C ALA A 256 -18.94 15.72 37.63
N LEU A 257 -18.82 14.54 37.02
CA LEU A 257 -19.87 13.51 37.03
C LEU A 257 -19.73 12.57 38.23
N GLU A 258 -18.49 12.37 38.69
CA GLU A 258 -18.12 11.58 39.86
C GLU A 258 -17.27 12.44 40.80
N ASP A 259 -17.12 12.01 42.06
CA ASP A 259 -16.15 12.63 42.97
C ASP A 259 -14.75 12.53 42.36
N SER A 260 -14.18 13.70 42.04
CA SER A 260 -13.00 13.82 41.19
C SER A 260 -11.90 14.61 41.90
N THR A 261 -10.66 14.17 41.72
CA THR A 261 -9.46 14.90 42.16
C THR A 261 -8.81 15.51 40.92
N ILE A 262 -8.63 16.84 40.94
CA ILE A 262 -8.19 17.64 39.81
C ILE A 262 -6.96 18.43 40.19
N VAL A 263 -5.93 18.38 39.36
CA VAL A 263 -4.76 19.24 39.48
C VAL A 263 -5.05 20.55 38.75
N ARG A 264 -4.98 21.67 39.48
CA ARG A 264 -5.10 23.04 38.98
C ARG A 264 -3.72 23.68 38.88
N LEU A 265 -3.41 24.23 37.72
CA LEU A 265 -2.18 24.99 37.47
C LEU A 265 -2.52 26.38 36.92
N PRO A 266 -2.23 27.47 37.64
CA PRO A 266 -2.45 28.82 37.15
C PRO A 266 -1.56 29.16 35.95
N VAL A 267 -2.12 29.74 34.89
CA VAL A 267 -1.36 30.14 33.68
C VAL A 267 -0.34 31.25 34.01
N ALA A 268 -0.59 32.05 35.05
CA ALA A 268 0.34 33.06 35.55
C ALA A 268 1.70 32.46 35.99
N ALA A 269 1.75 31.21 36.47
CA ALA A 269 3.00 30.55 36.86
C ALA A 269 3.97 30.40 35.68
N PHE A 270 3.47 30.36 34.45
CA PHE A 270 4.29 30.30 33.24
C PHE A 270 5.00 31.63 32.96
N GLN A 271 4.44 32.77 33.39
CA GLN A 271 5.07 34.08 33.19
C GLN A 271 6.40 34.18 33.94
N GLU A 272 6.46 33.65 35.18
CA GLU A 272 7.71 33.59 35.96
C GLU A 272 8.75 32.74 35.24
N ILE A 273 8.35 31.57 34.71
CA ILE A 273 9.24 30.67 34.00
C ILE A 273 9.76 31.30 32.70
N PHE A 274 8.91 32.00 31.95
CA PHE A 274 9.31 32.63 30.68
C PHE A 274 10.20 33.85 30.86
N HIS A 275 10.16 34.49 32.04
CA HIS A 275 11.11 35.51 32.39
C HIS A 275 12.53 34.92 32.54
N ASP A 276 12.64 33.78 33.23
CA ASP A 276 13.93 33.10 33.46
C ASP A 276 14.41 32.31 32.22
N TYR A 277 13.48 31.82 31.40
CA TYR A 277 13.73 30.99 30.21
C TYR A 277 12.93 31.50 29.00
N PRO A 278 13.38 32.59 28.35
CA PRO A 278 12.60 33.24 27.29
C PRO A 278 12.54 32.43 25.99
N ASP A 279 13.49 31.53 25.74
CA ASP A 279 13.43 30.61 24.59
C ASP A 279 12.28 29.60 24.71
N SER A 280 11.91 29.21 25.94
CA SER A 280 10.78 28.31 26.19
C SER A 280 9.45 28.95 25.81
N LEU A 281 9.31 30.29 25.93
CA LEU A 281 8.12 31.03 25.50
C LEU A 281 7.87 30.84 23.99
N ILE A 282 8.92 31.00 23.17
CA ILE A 282 8.82 30.84 21.72
C ILE A 282 8.32 29.43 21.40
N GLN A 283 8.97 28.42 21.96
CA GLN A 283 8.65 27.02 21.69
C GLN A 283 7.19 26.68 22.02
N ILE A 284 6.70 27.14 23.17
CA ILE A 284 5.33 26.87 23.61
C ILE A 284 4.31 27.53 22.69
N ILE A 285 4.52 28.81 22.36
CA ILE A 285 3.61 29.52 21.46
C ILE A 285 3.63 28.87 20.06
N GLN A 286 4.79 28.44 19.58
CA GLN A 286 4.88 27.69 18.33
C GLN A 286 4.10 26.38 18.40
N VAL A 287 4.20 25.62 19.48
CA VAL A 287 3.46 24.35 19.66
C VAL A 287 1.95 24.58 19.70
N VAL A 288 1.50 25.63 20.40
CA VAL A 288 0.08 26.02 20.43
C VAL A 288 -0.41 26.37 19.02
N MET A 289 0.38 27.13 18.25
CA MET A 289 0.03 27.50 16.87
C MET A 289 0.08 26.31 15.91
N VAL A 290 1.05 25.41 16.07
CA VAL A 290 1.16 24.17 15.28
C VAL A 290 -0.03 23.26 15.56
N ARG A 291 -0.45 23.13 16.83
CA ARG A 291 -1.67 22.39 17.18
C ARG A 291 -2.90 23.04 16.53
N LEU A 292 -3.05 24.36 16.63
CA LEU A 292 -4.16 25.07 16.00
C LEU A 292 -4.22 24.79 14.49
N GLN A 293 -3.07 24.84 13.81
CA GLN A 293 -2.98 24.57 12.38
C GLN A 293 -3.23 23.09 12.04
N ARG A 294 -2.44 22.17 12.59
CA ARG A 294 -2.45 20.74 12.21
C ARG A 294 -3.61 19.93 12.77
N VAL A 295 -4.06 20.27 13.96
CA VAL A 295 -5.09 19.50 14.67
C VAL A 295 -6.44 20.15 14.41
N THR A 296 -6.60 21.43 14.75
CA THR A 296 -7.92 22.07 14.72
C THR A 296 -8.31 22.49 13.30
N PHE A 297 -7.50 23.28 12.61
CA PHE A 297 -7.83 23.76 11.26
C PHE A 297 -7.86 22.64 10.23
N THR A 298 -6.85 21.76 10.20
CA THR A 298 -6.86 20.61 9.30
C THR A 298 -8.06 19.70 9.57
N ALA A 299 -8.40 19.39 10.83
CA ALA A 299 -9.59 18.58 11.14
C ALA A 299 -10.89 19.22 10.62
N LEU A 300 -11.11 20.50 10.93
CA LEU A 300 -12.35 21.19 10.58
C LEU A 300 -12.47 21.43 9.06
N HIS A 301 -11.38 21.79 8.39
CA HIS A 301 -11.40 22.09 6.96
C HIS A 301 -11.31 20.84 6.10
N GLN A 302 -10.25 20.05 6.24
CA GLN A 302 -9.96 18.94 5.32
C GLN A 302 -10.94 17.77 5.49
N TYR A 303 -11.48 17.56 6.70
CA TYR A 303 -12.35 16.41 6.98
C TYR A 303 -13.82 16.77 7.18
N LEU A 304 -14.10 17.95 7.74
CA LEU A 304 -15.47 18.42 7.96
C LEU A 304 -15.93 19.44 6.91
N GLY A 305 -15.04 19.96 6.05
CA GLY A 305 -15.39 20.89 4.98
C GLY A 305 -15.75 22.31 5.45
N LEU A 306 -15.41 22.67 6.69
CA LEU A 306 -15.68 23.99 7.26
C LEU A 306 -14.56 24.97 6.92
N SER A 307 -14.89 26.15 6.41
CA SER A 307 -13.89 27.15 5.99
C SER A 307 -14.26 28.53 6.51
N THR A 308 -15.31 29.14 5.94
CA THR A 308 -15.73 30.50 6.30
C THR A 308 -16.13 30.63 7.77
N GLU A 309 -16.56 29.52 8.37
CA GLU A 309 -16.99 29.39 9.76
C GLU A 309 -15.82 29.45 10.76
N LEU A 310 -14.58 29.31 10.28
CA LEU A 310 -13.37 29.32 11.13
C LEU A 310 -12.94 30.73 11.53
N VAL A 311 -13.38 31.75 10.78
CA VAL A 311 -12.97 33.15 10.96
C VAL A 311 -14.16 33.98 11.48
N GLN A 312 -13.87 34.98 12.32
CA GLN A 312 -14.87 35.98 12.69
C GLN A 312 -15.18 36.86 11.48
N ASN A 313 -16.38 36.73 10.92
CA ASN A 313 -16.92 37.74 10.02
C ASN A 313 -17.17 39.00 10.85
N GLY A 314 -16.56 40.13 10.46
CA GLY A 314 -16.67 41.43 11.15
C GLY A 314 -18.07 42.07 11.13
N LEU A 315 -19.13 41.27 11.14
CA LEU A 315 -20.55 41.67 11.16
C LEU A 315 -21.21 41.47 12.53
N GLU A 316 -20.49 41.01 13.57
CA GLU A 316 -20.98 41.13 14.95
C GLU A 316 -20.72 42.56 15.46
N GLU A 317 -21.77 43.39 15.33
CA GLU A 317 -22.02 44.66 16.01
C GLU A 317 -20.89 45.71 16.03
N ARG A 318 -20.51 46.23 14.86
CA ARG A 318 -20.43 47.69 14.76
C ARG A 318 -21.87 48.20 14.69
N LYS A 319 -22.48 48.50 15.84
CA LYS A 319 -23.68 49.35 15.88
C LYS A 319 -23.36 50.60 15.06
N MET A 320 -23.93 50.67 13.86
CA MET A 320 -23.98 51.89 13.07
C MET A 320 -24.72 52.92 13.90
N SER A 321 -23.99 53.84 14.51
CA SER A 321 -24.57 55.12 14.89
C SER A 321 -25.03 55.81 13.58
N PRO A 322 -26.31 56.18 13.44
CA PRO A 322 -26.77 56.89 12.26
C PRO A 322 -26.21 58.32 12.34
N PHE A 323 -25.18 58.61 11.54
CA PHE A 323 -24.74 59.98 11.31
C PHE A 323 -24.49 60.14 9.81
N ILE A 324 -25.56 60.49 9.10
CA ILE A 324 -25.66 61.64 8.18
C ILE A 324 -27.17 61.78 7.88
N SER A 325 -27.88 62.56 8.69
CA SER A 325 -29.01 63.37 8.26
C SER A 325 -29.23 64.53 9.24
N GLU A 326 -29.14 65.74 8.69
CA GLU A 326 -29.71 66.99 9.18
C GLU A 326 -28.93 67.86 10.20
N ARG A 327 -29.05 69.16 9.92
CA ARG A 327 -28.41 70.32 10.53
C ARG A 327 -29.14 70.77 11.81
N LYS A 328 -28.42 71.55 12.62
CA LYS A 328 -28.84 72.50 13.68
C LYS A 328 -29.34 71.89 15.01
N ASN A 329 -28.56 72.02 16.08
CA ASN A 329 -28.63 73.13 17.05
C ASN A 329 -27.71 72.85 18.25
N GLU A 330 -27.38 73.93 18.95
CA GLU A 330 -26.40 74.04 20.03
C GLU A 330 -26.79 73.32 21.33
N SER A 331 -25.74 73.07 22.14
CA SER A 331 -25.66 73.21 23.60
C SER A 331 -25.55 71.95 24.49
N SER A 332 -24.54 72.06 25.36
CA SER A 332 -24.35 71.45 26.68
C SER A 332 -23.50 70.17 26.84
N MET A 333 -22.61 70.30 27.81
CA MET A 333 -21.53 69.43 28.27
C MET A 333 -22.03 68.28 29.16
N PHE A 334 -21.40 67.09 29.10
CA PHE A 334 -20.40 66.61 30.08
C PHE A 334 -19.92 65.17 29.78
N SER A 335 -18.70 64.92 30.26
CA SER A 335 -17.72 63.82 30.13
C SER A 335 -18.16 62.35 30.25
N GLN A 336 -17.45 61.47 29.53
CA GLN A 336 -16.54 60.46 30.12
C GLN A 336 -15.52 59.93 29.07
N GLN A 337 -14.24 59.94 29.45
CA GLN A 337 -13.06 59.54 28.67
C GLN A 337 -12.81 58.03 28.81
N GLU A 338 -12.41 57.35 27.73
CA GLU A 338 -11.06 56.79 27.53
C GLU A 338 -10.96 55.83 26.31
N THR A 339 -9.82 55.90 25.60
CA THR A 339 -9.30 54.97 24.56
C THR A 339 -9.88 55.01 23.12
N SER A 340 -10.05 56.19 22.51
CA SER A 340 -10.32 56.29 21.05
C SER A 340 -9.54 57.41 20.32
N ILE A 341 -8.44 57.89 20.92
CA ILE A 341 -7.69 59.05 20.42
C ILE A 341 -6.48 58.64 19.52
N SER A 342 -6.14 57.35 19.47
CA SER A 342 -4.99 56.80 18.72
C SER A 342 -5.22 56.67 17.20
N ASP A 343 -6.41 56.24 16.78
CA ASP A 343 -6.60 55.73 15.41
C ASP A 343 -6.92 56.83 14.40
N LYS A 344 -7.59 57.92 14.83
CA LYS A 344 -7.83 59.11 14.00
C LYS A 344 -6.56 59.86 13.61
N LYS A 345 -5.49 59.74 14.40
CA LYS A 345 -4.17 60.33 14.11
C LYS A 345 -3.42 59.55 13.02
N LEU A 346 -3.70 58.26 12.87
CA LEU A 346 -3.09 57.40 11.85
C LEU A 346 -3.77 57.64 10.48
N GLU A 347 -5.10 57.76 10.47
CA GLU A 347 -5.89 58.06 9.25
C GLU A 347 -5.60 59.46 8.67
N SER A 348 -5.39 60.47 9.52
CA SER A 348 -5.03 61.81 9.05
C SER A 348 -3.59 61.89 8.53
N PHE A 349 -2.70 61.01 9.00
CA PHE A 349 -1.32 60.91 8.54
C PHE A 349 -1.19 60.18 7.18
N LEU A 350 -2.02 59.17 6.92
CA LEU A 350 -2.03 58.43 5.65
C LEU A 350 -2.43 59.31 4.44
N ASN A 351 -3.06 60.46 4.68
CA ASN A 351 -3.62 61.34 3.65
C ASN A 351 -2.76 62.56 3.26
N GLN A 352 -1.51 62.67 3.71
CA GLN A 352 -0.63 63.79 3.31
C GLN A 352 0.14 63.49 2.01
N PRO A 353 0.25 64.44 1.06
CA PRO A 353 1.01 64.23 -0.17
C PRO A 353 2.50 64.52 0.10
N LYS A 354 3.44 63.73 -0.44
CA LYS A 354 4.81 64.20 -0.81
C LYS A 354 5.73 63.20 -1.52
N THR A 355 6.36 63.76 -2.56
CA THR A 355 7.71 63.68 -3.17
C THR A 355 8.65 62.47 -3.11
N ASP A 356 8.47 61.44 -2.30
CA ASP A 356 9.19 60.16 -2.52
C ASP A 356 8.39 58.99 -1.92
N GLN A 357 7.57 58.37 -2.76
CA GLN A 357 6.53 57.42 -2.30
C GLN A 357 7.13 56.22 -1.55
N LYS A 358 8.30 55.71 -1.94
CA LYS A 358 8.87 54.49 -1.35
C LYS A 358 9.39 54.73 0.08
N ASP A 359 10.14 55.80 0.31
CA ASP A 359 10.69 56.12 1.63
C ASP A 359 9.61 56.53 2.63
N TRP A 360 8.54 57.15 2.14
CA TRP A 360 7.34 57.44 2.93
C TRP A 360 6.66 56.15 3.42
N TYR A 361 6.38 55.21 2.50
CA TYR A 361 5.78 53.92 2.86
C TYR A 361 6.68 53.10 3.79
N LEU A 362 8.00 53.16 3.61
CA LEU A 362 8.96 52.48 4.48
C LEU A 362 8.91 53.00 5.92
N LYS A 363 8.92 54.33 6.11
CA LYS A 363 8.80 54.94 7.45
C LYS A 363 7.47 54.61 8.14
N ILE A 364 6.37 54.60 7.39
CA ILE A 364 5.06 54.20 7.92
C ILE A 364 5.08 52.72 8.32
N ALA A 365 5.59 51.84 7.46
CA ALA A 365 5.63 50.41 7.73
C ALA A 365 6.43 50.09 9.00
N ILE A 366 7.61 50.71 9.17
CA ILE A 366 8.43 50.53 10.37
C ILE A 366 7.66 50.94 11.62
N LYS A 367 7.03 52.13 11.62
CA LYS A 367 6.24 52.60 12.77
C LYS A 367 5.06 51.69 13.11
N VAL A 368 4.35 51.19 12.09
CA VAL A 368 3.23 50.26 12.29
C VAL A 368 3.73 48.93 12.84
N PHE A 369 4.83 48.39 12.31
CA PHE A 369 5.42 47.16 12.84
C PHE A 369 5.91 47.34 14.28
N VAL A 370 6.61 48.44 14.61
CA VAL A 370 7.04 48.72 16.00
C VAL A 370 5.85 48.76 16.96
N LYS A 371 4.77 49.45 16.58
CA LYS A 371 3.55 49.55 17.41
C LYS A 371 2.85 48.20 17.57
N LYS A 372 2.64 47.46 16.47
CA LYS A 372 1.89 46.19 16.46
C LYS A 372 2.68 45.03 17.06
N LEU A 373 3.99 45.00 16.86
CA LEU A 373 4.89 43.96 17.38
C LEU A 373 5.46 44.30 18.76
N GLN A 374 5.09 45.45 19.33
CA GLN A 374 5.55 45.93 20.65
C GLN A 374 7.08 45.95 20.78
N LEU A 375 7.76 46.48 19.76
CA LEU A 375 9.22 46.66 19.76
C LEU A 375 9.59 47.96 20.47
N ASP A 376 10.74 47.97 21.15
CA ASP A 376 11.17 49.16 21.91
C ASP A 376 11.88 50.19 21.02
N ASN A 377 12.57 49.71 19.97
CA ASN A 377 13.39 50.53 19.06
C ASN A 377 13.12 50.20 17.57
N GLU A 378 13.25 51.21 16.70
CA GLU A 378 13.10 51.08 15.24
C GLU A 378 14.30 50.36 14.58
N ASP A 379 15.47 50.33 15.25
CA ASP A 379 16.74 49.84 14.70
C ASP A 379 16.72 48.37 14.28
N LEU A 380 15.91 47.54 14.93
CA LEU A 380 15.78 46.11 14.61
C LEU A 380 15.11 45.85 13.26
N LEU A 381 14.40 46.85 12.72
CA LEU A 381 13.65 46.76 11.47
C LEU A 381 14.28 47.57 10.32
N LEU A 382 15.24 48.46 10.63
CA LEU A 382 15.95 49.26 9.62
C LEU A 382 16.72 48.34 8.66
N GLY A 383 16.48 48.53 7.35
CA GLY A 383 17.10 47.72 6.29
C GLY A 383 16.54 46.29 6.12
N LYS A 384 15.58 45.87 6.95
CA LYS A 384 15.00 44.51 6.89
C LYS A 384 13.55 44.46 6.39
N VAL A 385 12.91 45.61 6.18
CA VAL A 385 11.53 45.76 5.69
C VAL A 385 11.52 46.01 4.18
N GLU A 386 10.77 45.20 3.43
CA GLU A 386 10.64 45.34 1.98
C GLU A 386 9.27 45.92 1.59
N ILE A 387 9.23 46.94 0.73
CA ILE A 387 7.98 47.50 0.20
C ILE A 387 7.75 47.00 -1.24
N ARG A 388 6.60 46.37 -1.47
CA ARG A 388 6.18 45.91 -2.81
C ARG A 388 4.86 46.55 -3.24
N LYS A 389 4.81 46.98 -4.51
CA LYS A 389 3.57 47.38 -5.18
C LYS A 389 3.09 46.18 -6.00
N ILE A 390 1.87 45.73 -5.74
CA ILE A 390 1.29 44.55 -6.39
C ILE A 390 0.07 44.96 -7.23
N PRO A 391 -0.03 44.51 -8.50
CA PRO A 391 -1.21 44.75 -9.31
C PRO A 391 -2.38 43.87 -8.84
N THR A 392 -3.60 44.23 -9.28
CA THR A 392 -4.81 43.44 -9.03
C THR A 392 -4.61 41.99 -9.48
N ASN A 393 -5.21 41.06 -8.74
CA ASN A 393 -5.21 39.62 -8.99
C ASN A 393 -3.84 38.94 -8.81
N THR A 394 -2.88 39.60 -8.16
CA THR A 394 -1.58 38.99 -7.84
C THR A 394 -1.65 38.23 -6.53
N PHE A 395 -1.14 36.99 -6.51
CA PHE A 395 -0.98 36.21 -5.29
C PHE A 395 0.21 36.72 -4.48
N VAL A 396 -0.03 37.04 -3.22
CA VAL A 396 1.02 37.45 -2.26
C VAL A 396 1.53 36.24 -1.50
N MET A 397 0.62 35.35 -1.11
CA MET A 397 0.90 34.07 -0.48
C MET A 397 -0.14 33.07 -0.98
N GLN A 398 0.28 31.86 -1.30
CA GLN A 398 -0.62 30.80 -1.74
C GLN A 398 -0.65 29.65 -0.73
N GLU A 399 -1.82 29.03 -0.59
CA GLU A 399 -1.98 27.79 0.17
C GLU A 399 -0.99 26.72 -0.31
N ASP A 400 -0.45 25.91 0.61
CA ASP A 400 0.56 24.87 0.39
C ASP A 400 1.95 25.35 -0.08
N SER A 401 2.18 26.66 -0.23
CA SER A 401 3.50 27.20 -0.57
C SER A 401 4.36 27.40 0.68
N HIS A 402 5.51 26.70 0.73
CA HIS A 402 6.53 26.90 1.76
C HIS A 402 7.41 28.13 1.51
N LYS A 403 7.45 28.65 0.28
CA LYS A 403 8.38 29.73 -0.13
C LYS A 403 7.89 31.12 0.25
N ASP A 404 6.59 31.27 0.51
CA ASP A 404 5.94 32.57 0.66
C ASP A 404 5.66 32.95 2.13
N ALA A 405 6.17 32.20 3.11
CA ALA A 405 5.94 32.50 4.53
C ALA A 405 6.61 33.82 4.94
N ALA A 406 5.80 34.86 5.16
CA ALA A 406 6.24 36.18 5.59
C ALA A 406 5.15 36.87 6.40
N LEU A 407 5.54 37.84 7.23
CA LEU A 407 4.59 38.79 7.81
C LEU A 407 4.34 39.90 6.80
N VAL A 408 3.08 40.05 6.37
CA VAL A 408 2.68 41.03 5.37
C VAL A 408 1.79 42.07 6.03
N LEU A 409 2.16 43.35 5.90
CA LEU A 409 1.37 44.50 6.31
C LEU A 409 0.80 45.19 5.06
N LEU A 410 -0.52 45.34 4.99
CA LEU A 410 -1.16 46.10 3.92
C LEU A 410 -1.09 47.60 4.25
N LEU A 411 -0.40 48.39 3.42
CA LEU A 411 -0.28 49.85 3.62
C LEU A 411 -1.38 50.61 2.88
N ASN A 412 -1.77 50.14 1.69
CA ASN A 412 -2.80 50.75 0.85
C ASN A 412 -3.40 49.70 -0.10
N GLY A 413 -4.69 49.81 -0.42
CA GLY A 413 -5.44 48.87 -1.25
C GLY A 413 -6.30 47.89 -0.45
N SER A 414 -6.64 46.76 -1.06
CA SER A 414 -7.44 45.67 -0.46
C SER A 414 -6.93 44.31 -0.93
N MET A 415 -6.92 43.34 -0.01
CA MET A 415 -6.60 41.95 -0.34
C MET A 415 -7.75 41.02 0.03
N LEU A 416 -7.99 40.04 -0.83
CA LEU A 416 -8.94 38.96 -0.64
C LEU A 416 -8.22 37.77 -0.01
N VAL A 417 -8.82 37.18 1.02
CA VAL A 417 -8.36 35.90 1.59
C VAL A 417 -9.32 34.81 1.16
N SER A 418 -8.79 33.78 0.51
CA SER A 418 -9.55 32.60 0.07
C SER A 418 -8.88 31.31 0.54
N GLN A 419 -9.64 30.22 0.55
CA GLN A 419 -9.16 28.87 0.82
C GLN A 419 -9.74 27.90 -0.22
N LYS A 420 -8.95 26.92 -0.67
CA LYS A 420 -9.43 25.91 -1.61
C LYS A 420 -10.42 24.96 -0.91
N MET A 421 -11.51 24.59 -1.57
CA MET A 421 -12.51 23.66 -1.02
C MET A 421 -12.31 22.22 -1.50
N ASP A 422 -11.71 22.03 -2.68
CA ASP A 422 -11.46 20.71 -3.27
C ASP A 422 -9.96 20.43 -3.45
N PRO A 423 -9.51 19.17 -3.33
CA PRO A 423 -8.11 18.77 -3.58
C PRO A 423 -7.61 19.11 -4.99
N GLU A 424 -8.52 19.16 -5.97
CA GLU A 424 -8.21 19.50 -7.37
C GLU A 424 -8.18 21.02 -7.62
N GLY A 425 -8.54 21.84 -6.62
CA GLY A 425 -8.41 23.31 -6.67
C GLY A 425 -9.42 24.04 -7.56
N LEU A 426 -10.53 23.39 -7.93
CA LEU A 426 -11.54 23.97 -8.85
C LEU A 426 -12.47 24.98 -8.16
N THR A 427 -12.59 24.92 -6.84
CA THR A 427 -13.49 25.78 -6.04
C THR A 427 -12.71 26.46 -4.90
N GLU A 428 -12.88 27.78 -4.76
CA GLU A 428 -12.30 28.58 -3.68
C GLU A 428 -13.40 29.22 -2.83
N ALA A 429 -13.32 29.04 -1.51
CA ALA A 429 -14.16 29.73 -0.54
C ALA A 429 -13.55 31.08 -0.16
N TYR A 430 -14.34 32.15 -0.28
CA TYR A 430 -13.97 33.47 0.20
C TYR A 430 -14.11 33.54 1.73
N MET A 431 -13.03 33.93 2.41
CA MET A 431 -12.98 34.01 3.87
C MET A 431 -13.27 35.42 4.37
N TYR A 432 -12.37 36.37 4.07
CA TYR A 432 -12.49 37.77 4.51
C TYR A 432 -11.59 38.69 3.67
N SER A 433 -11.79 40.01 3.83
CA SER A 433 -10.95 41.04 3.20
C SER A 433 -9.98 41.66 4.21
N VAL A 434 -8.73 41.90 3.77
CA VAL A 434 -7.69 42.58 4.55
C VAL A 434 -7.76 44.07 4.24
N ASN A 435 -7.81 44.89 5.29
CA ASN A 435 -7.85 46.35 5.19
C ASN A 435 -6.46 46.98 5.46
N PRO A 436 -6.20 48.21 4.97
CA PRO A 436 -4.96 48.91 5.29
C PRO A 436 -4.70 49.02 6.80
N GLY A 437 -3.49 48.68 7.24
CA GLY A 437 -3.07 48.63 8.64
C GLY A 437 -3.09 47.24 9.29
N ASP A 438 -3.65 46.24 8.60
CA ASP A 438 -3.69 44.85 9.08
C ASP A 438 -2.40 44.09 8.75
N ILE A 439 -1.97 43.25 9.71
CA ILE A 439 -0.88 42.27 9.53
C ILE A 439 -1.46 40.89 9.29
N VAL A 440 -0.97 40.20 8.27
CA VAL A 440 -1.34 38.83 7.91
C VAL A 440 -0.09 37.94 7.75
N GLY A 441 -0.28 36.63 7.63
CA GLY A 441 0.82 35.65 7.52
C GLY A 441 1.43 35.21 8.85
N GLY A 442 0.92 35.71 9.98
CA GLY A 442 1.43 35.39 11.33
C GLY A 442 1.43 33.91 11.68
N LEU A 443 0.38 33.16 11.28
CA LEU A 443 0.29 31.73 11.56
C LEU A 443 1.43 30.96 10.88
N ALA A 444 1.61 31.14 9.56
CA ALA A 444 2.66 30.46 8.79
C ALA A 444 4.09 30.81 9.26
N VAL A 445 4.31 32.05 9.69
CA VAL A 445 5.62 32.46 10.25
C VAL A 445 5.87 31.80 11.60
N LEU A 446 4.87 31.77 12.49
CA LEU A 446 5.01 31.15 13.82
C LEU A 446 5.19 29.64 13.74
N THR A 447 4.35 28.93 12.98
CA THR A 447 4.44 27.48 12.83
C THR A 447 5.61 27.04 11.96
N GLY A 448 6.03 27.89 11.03
CA GLY A 448 7.01 27.56 10.02
C GLY A 448 6.49 26.63 8.92
N GLU A 449 5.18 26.37 8.93
CA GLU A 449 4.44 25.49 8.02
C GLU A 449 3.91 26.23 6.80
N PRO A 450 3.51 25.51 5.72
CA PRO A 450 2.96 26.18 4.55
C PRO A 450 1.68 26.92 4.93
N GLY A 451 1.39 27.99 4.18
CA GLY A 451 0.19 28.80 4.41
C GLY A 451 -1.08 27.97 4.28
N PHE A 452 -2.00 28.13 5.23
CA PHE A 452 -3.34 27.52 5.18
C PHE A 452 -4.35 28.35 4.39
N LEU A 453 -4.00 29.60 4.06
CA LEU A 453 -4.86 30.57 3.41
C LEU A 453 -4.14 31.18 2.21
N THR A 454 -4.90 31.45 1.15
CA THR A 454 -4.42 32.15 -0.04
C THR A 454 -4.75 33.64 0.07
N PHE A 455 -3.76 34.49 -0.18
CA PHE A 455 -3.85 35.94 -0.11
C PHE A 455 -3.68 36.53 -1.51
N ARG A 456 -4.72 37.16 -2.03
CA ARG A 456 -4.76 37.71 -3.40
C ARG A 456 -5.11 39.19 -3.37
N ALA A 457 -4.41 40.01 -4.14
CA ALA A 457 -4.74 41.43 -4.27
C ALA A 457 -6.07 41.61 -5.00
N ASP A 458 -7.05 42.28 -4.38
CA ASP A 458 -8.33 42.64 -5.01
C ASP A 458 -8.20 43.93 -5.84
N ARG A 459 -7.32 44.84 -5.40
CA ARG A 459 -7.01 46.10 -6.08
C ARG A 459 -5.50 46.31 -6.13
N PRO A 460 -4.98 47.24 -6.95
CA PRO A 460 -3.57 47.60 -6.91
C PRO A 460 -3.22 48.04 -5.50
N SER A 461 -2.33 47.30 -4.85
CA SER A 461 -2.07 47.42 -3.42
C SER A 461 -0.58 47.67 -3.15
N VAL A 462 -0.29 48.34 -2.05
CA VAL A 462 1.07 48.53 -1.55
C VAL A 462 1.19 47.74 -0.26
N ILE A 463 2.10 46.78 -0.25
CA ILE A 463 2.35 45.91 0.89
C ILE A 463 3.77 46.09 1.41
N SER A 464 3.94 45.81 2.70
CA SER A 464 5.22 45.71 3.36
C SER A 464 5.45 44.29 3.84
N ILE A 465 6.64 43.74 3.61
CA ILE A 465 6.97 42.34 3.85
C ILE A 465 8.14 42.26 4.83
N LEU A 466 7.96 41.43 5.86
CA LEU A 466 9.03 40.93 6.73
C LEU A 466 9.20 39.44 6.47
N SER A 467 10.37 39.04 5.99
CA SER A 467 10.65 37.62 5.70
C SER A 467 10.63 36.77 6.97
N LYS A 468 10.30 35.48 6.86
CA LYS A 468 10.37 34.52 7.97
C LYS A 468 11.74 34.54 8.68
N ASN A 469 12.83 34.58 7.91
CA ASN A 469 14.19 34.63 8.46
C ASN A 469 14.43 35.90 9.29
N THR A 470 13.99 37.05 8.78
CA THR A 470 14.03 38.32 9.51
C THR A 470 13.27 38.23 10.82
N VAL A 471 12.06 37.67 10.80
CA VAL A 471 11.24 37.53 12.01
C VAL A 471 11.92 36.59 13.02
N TYR A 472 12.55 35.51 12.57
CA TYR A 472 13.27 34.58 13.45
C TYR A 472 14.53 35.21 14.06
N GLU A 473 15.25 36.04 13.31
CA GLU A 473 16.35 36.85 13.86
C GLU A 473 15.84 37.79 14.96
N ILE A 474 14.70 38.46 14.74
CA ILE A 474 14.11 39.35 15.74
C ILE A 474 13.63 38.55 16.95
N MET A 475 13.02 37.38 16.76
CA MET A 475 12.59 36.49 17.86
C MET A 475 13.76 36.04 18.74
N ARG A 476 14.95 35.78 18.15
CA ARG A 476 16.16 35.44 18.93
C ARG A 476 16.65 36.59 19.81
N VAL A 477 16.45 37.83 19.38
CA VAL A 477 16.87 39.02 20.14
C VAL A 477 15.79 39.45 21.14
N LYS A 478 14.52 39.41 20.74
CA LYS A 478 13.35 39.74 21.58
C LYS A 478 12.27 38.66 21.47
N PRO A 479 12.33 37.61 22.30
CA PRO A 479 11.37 36.49 22.30
C PRO A 479 9.90 36.90 22.48
N GLN A 480 9.65 38.01 23.18
CA GLN A 480 8.31 38.53 23.46
C GLN A 480 7.49 38.89 22.22
N ILE A 481 8.13 39.11 21.05
CA ILE A 481 7.44 39.43 19.79
C ILE A 481 6.48 38.31 19.33
N VAL A 482 6.67 37.08 19.81
CA VAL A 482 5.84 35.93 19.48
C VAL A 482 4.38 36.11 19.94
N LEU A 483 4.17 36.80 21.07
CA LEU A 483 2.87 37.02 21.70
C LEU A 483 1.94 37.93 20.87
N PRO A 484 2.33 39.15 20.44
CA PRO A 484 1.47 39.99 19.61
C PRO A 484 1.18 39.37 18.23
N ILE A 485 2.12 38.61 17.65
CA ILE A 485 1.88 37.88 16.39
C ILE A 485 0.82 36.79 16.62
N ALA A 486 0.96 35.99 17.68
CA ALA A 486 0.00 34.95 18.06
C ALA A 486 -1.40 35.54 18.34
N HIS A 487 -1.45 36.67 19.06
CA HIS A 487 -2.70 37.37 19.34
C HIS A 487 -3.43 37.81 18.07
N THR A 488 -2.70 38.29 17.06
CA THR A 488 -3.28 38.70 15.77
C THR A 488 -3.98 37.54 15.06
N VAL A 489 -3.44 36.33 15.17
CA VAL A 489 -4.07 35.10 14.64
C VAL A 489 -5.31 34.75 15.46
N VAL A 490 -5.15 34.67 16.80
CA VAL A 490 -6.19 34.22 17.73
C VAL A 490 -7.39 35.18 17.80
N ALA A 491 -7.18 36.48 17.57
CA ALA A 491 -8.22 37.49 17.52
C ALA A 491 -9.17 37.31 16.32
N ARG A 492 -8.69 36.71 15.22
CA ARG A 492 -9.50 36.47 14.01
C ARG A 492 -10.30 35.16 14.05
N LEU A 493 -10.03 34.27 15.02
CA LEU A 493 -10.69 32.97 15.14
C LEU A 493 -12.13 33.10 15.62
N SER A 494 -13.05 32.36 15.01
CA SER A 494 -14.44 32.31 15.49
C SER A 494 -14.54 31.70 16.90
N SER A 495 -15.62 32.02 17.61
CA SER A 495 -15.92 31.40 18.92
C SER A 495 -16.07 29.88 18.81
N PHE A 496 -16.48 29.39 17.65
CA PHE A 496 -16.59 27.97 17.33
C PHE A 496 -15.23 27.25 17.32
N VAL A 497 -14.19 27.83 16.74
CA VAL A 497 -12.83 27.23 16.76
C VAL A 497 -12.34 27.03 18.19
N ARG A 498 -12.62 28.00 19.07
CA ARG A 498 -12.26 27.90 20.49
C ARG A 498 -13.02 26.76 21.18
N GLN A 499 -14.32 26.62 20.92
CA GLN A 499 -15.12 25.50 21.43
C GLN A 499 -14.57 24.14 20.99
N VAL A 500 -14.17 24.03 19.72
CA VAL A 500 -13.58 22.81 19.16
C VAL A 500 -12.23 22.48 19.83
N ASP A 501 -11.38 23.48 20.10
CA ASP A 501 -10.06 23.27 20.73
C ASP A 501 -10.15 22.68 22.14
N PHE A 502 -11.24 22.94 22.89
CA PHE A 502 -11.51 22.29 24.18
C PHE A 502 -11.85 20.80 24.07
N ALA A 503 -12.32 20.35 22.90
CA ALA A 503 -12.82 18.99 22.69
C ALA A 503 -11.85 18.10 21.89
N LEU A 504 -11.07 18.66 20.96
CA LEU A 504 -10.09 17.90 20.20
C LEU A 504 -8.88 17.53 21.07
N ASP A 505 -8.48 16.26 21.05
CA ASP A 505 -7.22 15.83 21.68
C ASP A 505 -6.15 15.51 20.64
N TRP A 506 -4.90 15.81 20.97
CA TRP A 506 -3.74 15.45 20.16
C TRP A 506 -2.98 14.33 20.87
N LEU A 507 -3.13 13.11 20.38
CA LEU A 507 -2.59 11.89 20.98
C LEU A 507 -1.29 11.48 20.31
N PHE A 508 -0.34 11.01 21.11
CA PHE A 508 0.85 10.31 20.64
C PHE A 508 0.76 8.84 21.07
N ILE A 509 0.89 7.93 20.11
CA ILE A 509 0.79 6.49 20.31
C ILE A 509 2.07 5.84 19.81
N GLU A 510 2.78 5.16 20.71
CA GLU A 510 3.98 4.41 20.37
C GLU A 510 3.66 3.19 19.50
N SER A 511 4.64 2.77 18.70
CA SER A 511 4.57 1.51 17.95
C SER A 511 4.13 0.34 18.83
N GLY A 512 3.22 -0.50 18.33
CA GLY A 512 2.72 -1.69 19.01
C GLY A 512 1.54 -1.47 19.96
N ARG A 513 1.22 -0.22 20.32
CA ARG A 513 0.07 0.08 21.19
C ARG A 513 -1.25 0.12 20.40
N ALA A 514 -2.33 -0.34 21.03
CA ALA A 514 -3.68 -0.23 20.47
C ALA A 514 -4.25 1.19 20.66
N VAL A 515 -4.91 1.70 19.62
CA VAL A 515 -5.73 2.92 19.66
C VAL A 515 -7.07 2.61 20.33
N TYR A 516 -7.68 1.50 19.92
CA TYR A 516 -8.88 0.91 20.50
C TYR A 516 -8.94 -0.59 20.19
N ARG A 517 -9.72 -1.33 20.97
CA ARG A 517 -9.89 -2.79 20.83
C ARG A 517 -11.27 -3.18 20.31
N GLN A 518 -11.33 -4.33 19.67
CA GLN A 518 -12.58 -4.92 19.20
C GLN A 518 -13.52 -5.16 20.39
N GLY A 519 -14.79 -4.75 20.24
CA GLY A 519 -15.81 -4.83 21.28
C GLY A 519 -15.86 -3.62 22.24
N GLU A 520 -14.89 -2.71 22.20
CA GLU A 520 -14.97 -1.46 22.97
C GLU A 520 -16.08 -0.54 22.42
N GLU A 521 -16.54 0.41 23.23
CA GLU A 521 -17.54 1.40 22.82
C GLU A 521 -16.96 2.43 21.83
N SER A 522 -17.79 2.91 20.90
CA SER A 522 -17.40 3.86 19.87
C SER A 522 -17.60 5.33 20.31
N ASP A 523 -16.75 5.80 21.23
CA ASP A 523 -16.86 7.15 21.82
C ASP A 523 -16.22 8.28 20.97
N SER A 524 -15.41 7.93 19.98
CA SER A 524 -14.55 8.90 19.28
C SER A 524 -14.11 8.45 17.89
N THR A 525 -13.84 9.41 17.02
CA THR A 525 -13.19 9.20 15.72
C THR A 525 -11.74 9.68 15.79
N PHE A 526 -10.83 8.99 15.11
CA PHE A 526 -9.42 9.37 15.08
C PHE A 526 -9.01 9.82 13.67
N ILE A 527 -8.24 10.89 13.58
CA ILE A 527 -7.59 11.37 12.36
C ILE A 527 -6.11 11.06 12.48
N VAL A 528 -5.53 10.36 11.51
CA VAL A 528 -4.08 10.12 11.48
C VAL A 528 -3.37 11.37 10.96
N LEU A 529 -2.70 12.11 11.85
CA LEU A 529 -1.93 13.31 11.50
C LEU A 529 -0.54 12.93 10.97
N SER A 530 0.12 11.99 11.65
CA SER A 530 1.37 11.37 11.25
C SER A 530 1.42 9.93 11.78
N GLY A 531 2.16 9.04 11.13
CA GLY A 531 2.22 7.63 11.52
C GLY A 531 1.45 6.69 10.60
N ARG A 532 1.40 5.42 11.03
CA ARG A 532 0.70 4.34 10.33
C ARG A 532 0.06 3.40 11.34
N LEU A 533 -1.22 3.09 11.12
CA LEU A 533 -2.02 2.20 11.95
C LEU A 533 -2.44 0.96 11.16
N ARG A 534 -2.76 -0.11 11.88
CA ARG A 534 -3.20 -1.41 11.34
C ARG A 534 -4.45 -1.88 12.05
N SER A 535 -5.45 -2.31 11.28
CA SER A 535 -6.71 -2.89 11.77
C SER A 535 -6.69 -4.41 11.67
N VAL A 536 -7.01 -5.08 12.77
CA VAL A 536 -7.02 -6.53 12.92
C VAL A 536 -8.37 -6.99 13.47
N ILE A 537 -8.98 -7.99 12.83
CA ILE A 537 -10.15 -8.71 13.37
C ILE A 537 -9.66 -9.97 14.08
N THR A 538 -10.17 -10.20 15.28
CA THR A 538 -10.04 -11.48 15.97
C THR A 538 -11.34 -12.26 15.76
N HIS A 539 -11.24 -13.39 15.06
CA HIS A 539 -12.35 -14.32 14.84
C HIS A 539 -12.60 -15.17 16.11
N GLU A 540 -13.78 -15.77 16.23
CA GLU A 540 -14.18 -16.61 17.39
C GLU A 540 -13.24 -17.79 17.65
N ASN A 541 -12.53 -18.27 16.62
CA ASN A 541 -11.53 -19.34 16.72
C ASN A 541 -10.16 -18.85 17.25
N GLY A 542 -10.04 -17.57 17.65
CA GLY A 542 -8.80 -16.93 18.07
C GLY A 542 -7.85 -16.55 16.92
N LYS A 543 -8.23 -16.85 15.66
CA LYS A 543 -7.42 -16.46 14.50
C LYS A 543 -7.56 -14.96 14.28
N LYS A 544 -6.42 -14.28 14.22
CA LYS A 544 -6.33 -12.86 13.88
C LYS A 544 -6.13 -12.68 12.37
N GLU A 545 -6.83 -11.72 11.79
CA GLU A 545 -6.76 -11.40 10.36
C GLU A 545 -6.60 -9.89 10.17
N LEU A 546 -5.67 -9.52 9.29
CA LEU A 546 -5.45 -8.13 8.87
C LEU A 546 -6.60 -7.67 7.97
N VAL A 547 -7.25 -6.57 8.34
CA VAL A 547 -8.33 -5.97 7.55
C VAL A 547 -7.83 -4.82 6.70
N ALA A 548 -7.11 -3.88 7.32
CA ALA A 548 -6.71 -2.62 6.69
C ALA A 548 -5.47 -2.01 7.35
N GLU A 549 -4.80 -1.13 6.63
CA GLU A 549 -3.80 -0.19 7.16
C GLU A 549 -4.23 1.24 6.87
N TYR A 550 -3.96 2.14 7.81
CA TYR A 550 -4.30 3.56 7.74
C TYR A 550 -3.02 4.40 7.80
N GLY A 551 -2.87 5.35 6.90
CA GLY A 551 -1.75 6.30 6.89
C GLY A 551 -2.20 7.71 7.25
N LYS A 552 -1.26 8.65 7.20
CA LYS A 552 -1.55 10.09 7.30
C LYS A 552 -2.70 10.47 6.38
N GLY A 553 -3.68 11.20 6.90
CA GLY A 553 -4.86 11.62 6.15
C GLY A 553 -6.08 10.72 6.32
N ASP A 554 -5.95 9.55 6.96
CA ASP A 554 -7.06 8.61 7.10
C ASP A 554 -7.89 8.85 8.37
N LEU A 555 -9.20 8.68 8.23
CA LEU A 555 -10.16 8.62 9.32
C LEU A 555 -10.32 7.18 9.81
N VAL A 556 -10.26 6.98 11.12
CA VAL A 556 -10.33 5.68 11.76
C VAL A 556 -11.47 5.67 12.80
N GLY A 557 -12.29 4.62 12.76
CA GLY A 557 -13.39 4.42 13.73
C GLY A 557 -14.65 5.25 13.49
N ILE A 558 -14.75 5.96 12.37
CA ILE A 558 -15.87 6.85 12.04
C ILE A 558 -17.17 6.08 11.76
N VAL A 559 -17.08 4.89 11.15
CA VAL A 559 -18.26 4.09 10.80
C VAL A 559 -18.99 3.70 12.07
N GLU A 560 -18.27 3.17 13.06
CA GLU A 560 -18.82 2.70 14.33
C GLU A 560 -19.41 3.82 15.19
N VAL A 561 -18.88 5.04 15.08
CA VAL A 561 -19.41 6.24 15.76
C VAL A 561 -20.73 6.68 15.11
N ILE A 562 -20.79 6.69 13.78
CA ILE A 562 -22.02 7.08 13.05
C ILE A 562 -23.13 6.03 13.24
N THR A 563 -22.78 4.75 13.24
CA THR A 563 -23.75 3.65 13.41
C THR A 563 -24.05 3.31 14.86
N GLN A 564 -23.35 3.93 15.83
CA GLN A 564 -23.46 3.64 17.26
C GLN A 564 -23.30 2.14 17.57
N THR A 565 -22.39 1.48 16.87
CA THR A 565 -22.05 0.07 17.07
C THR A 565 -20.72 -0.05 17.80
N PRO A 566 -20.50 -1.11 18.60
CA PRO A 566 -19.19 -1.36 19.20
C PRO A 566 -18.11 -1.53 18.12
N ARG A 567 -16.84 -1.34 18.51
CA ARG A 567 -15.70 -1.46 17.61
C ARG A 567 -15.65 -2.85 16.96
N GLY A 568 -15.73 -2.91 15.63
CA GLY A 568 -15.69 -4.17 14.88
C GLY A 568 -14.27 -4.76 14.77
N THR A 569 -13.24 -3.95 14.98
CA THR A 569 -11.82 -4.33 14.80
C THR A 569 -10.96 -3.75 15.93
N THR A 570 -9.78 -4.34 16.14
CA THR A 570 -8.72 -3.74 16.97
C THR A 570 -7.79 -2.94 16.08
N VAL A 571 -7.56 -1.68 16.40
CA VAL A 571 -6.61 -0.83 15.64
C VAL A 571 -5.39 -0.55 16.49
N MET A 572 -4.21 -0.78 15.92
CA MET A 572 -2.91 -0.65 16.59
C MET A 572 -1.91 0.14 15.75
N ALA A 573 -0.97 0.82 16.42
CA ALA A 573 0.08 1.57 15.77
C ALA A 573 1.18 0.66 15.23
N VAL A 574 1.54 0.79 13.95
CA VAL A 574 2.67 0.07 13.33
C VAL A 574 3.99 0.76 13.67
N ARG A 575 3.97 2.09 13.72
CA ARG A 575 5.07 2.95 14.15
C ARG A 575 4.57 4.04 15.08
N ASP A 576 5.49 4.80 15.68
CA ASP A 576 5.14 5.97 16.48
C ASP A 576 4.24 6.92 15.66
N SER A 577 3.03 7.18 16.16
CA SER A 577 1.93 7.81 15.43
C SER A 577 1.30 8.94 16.23
N GLU A 578 0.89 10.00 15.53
CA GLU A 578 0.20 11.17 16.08
C GLU A 578 -1.22 11.24 15.53
N LEU A 579 -2.21 11.27 16.42
CA LEU A 579 -3.62 11.26 16.07
C LEU A 579 -4.35 12.48 16.62
N ALA A 580 -5.33 13.00 15.88
CA ALA A 580 -6.35 13.87 16.46
C ALA A 580 -7.56 13.02 16.87
N LYS A 581 -7.97 13.07 18.13
CA LYS A 581 -9.18 12.41 18.64
C LYS A 581 -10.33 13.41 18.59
N LEU A 582 -11.38 13.06 17.86
CA LEU A 582 -12.64 13.78 17.73
C LEU A 582 -13.72 13.04 18.54
N PRO A 583 -14.15 13.56 19.70
CA PRO A 583 -15.22 12.93 20.48
C PRO A 583 -16.57 12.94 19.76
N GLU A 584 -17.41 11.93 20.03
CA GLU A 584 -18.76 11.85 19.48
C GLU A 584 -19.62 13.08 19.84
N GLY A 585 -19.49 13.60 21.07
CA GLY A 585 -20.24 14.79 21.51
C GLY A 585 -19.97 16.02 20.64
N LEU A 586 -18.70 16.26 20.29
CA LEU A 586 -18.31 17.30 19.35
C LEU A 586 -18.87 17.04 17.95
N PHE A 587 -18.81 15.79 17.47
CA PHE A 587 -19.37 15.42 16.18
C PHE A 587 -20.87 15.69 16.09
N ASN A 588 -21.63 15.34 17.13
CA ASN A 588 -23.05 15.59 17.24
C ASN A 588 -23.39 17.09 17.32
N ALA A 589 -22.56 17.88 18.03
CA ALA A 589 -22.70 19.33 18.07
C ALA A 589 -22.49 19.97 16.67
N ILE A 590 -21.48 19.51 15.93
CA ILE A 590 -21.20 19.97 14.56
C ILE A 590 -22.33 19.56 13.61
N LYS A 591 -22.83 18.32 13.71
CA LYS A 591 -23.97 17.84 12.93
C LYS A 591 -25.22 18.70 13.10
N LYS A 592 -25.51 19.15 14.33
CA LYS A 592 -26.64 20.04 14.62
C LYS A 592 -26.44 21.44 14.05
N ARG A 593 -25.22 21.99 14.20
CA ARG A 593 -24.91 23.37 13.79
C ARG A 593 -24.69 23.54 12.29
N PHE A 594 -24.11 22.52 11.64
CA PHE A 594 -23.74 22.51 10.23
C PHE A 594 -24.14 21.18 9.57
N PRO A 595 -25.42 20.98 9.22
CA PRO A 595 -25.90 19.73 8.64
C PRO A 595 -25.21 19.32 7.33
N GLY A 596 -24.70 20.29 6.56
CA GLY A 596 -23.97 20.04 5.30
C GLY A 596 -22.71 19.18 5.46
N VAL A 597 -22.06 19.23 6.62
CA VAL A 597 -20.86 18.42 6.95
C VAL A 597 -21.15 16.93 6.87
N VAL A 598 -22.36 16.51 7.28
CA VAL A 598 -22.76 15.10 7.29
C VAL A 598 -22.85 14.55 5.88
N SER A 599 -23.37 15.33 4.93
CA SER A 599 -23.44 14.93 3.52
C SER A 599 -22.05 14.71 2.93
N THR A 600 -21.09 15.59 3.25
CA THR A 600 -19.69 15.45 2.80
C THR A 600 -19.06 14.18 3.38
N LEU A 601 -19.27 13.90 4.66
CA LEU A 601 -18.78 12.67 5.30
C LEU A 601 -19.44 11.41 4.74
N ILE A 602 -20.74 11.43 4.49
CA ILE A 602 -21.46 10.31 3.85
C ILE A 602 -20.91 10.07 2.45
N ASN A 603 -20.59 11.12 1.68
CA ASN A 603 -19.98 10.95 0.35
C ASN A 603 -18.55 10.37 0.46
N LEU A 604 -17.73 10.87 1.39
CA LEU A 604 -16.37 10.34 1.65
C LEU A 604 -16.41 8.87 2.09
N LEU A 605 -17.36 8.51 2.95
CA LEU A 605 -17.58 7.14 3.41
C LEU A 605 -18.21 6.27 2.33
N GLY A 606 -19.17 6.78 1.57
CA GLY A 606 -19.84 6.10 0.48
C GLY A 606 -18.86 5.64 -0.58
N HIS A 607 -17.91 6.49 -0.99
CA HIS A 607 -16.84 6.10 -1.92
C HIS A 607 -15.89 5.03 -1.34
N ARG A 608 -15.61 5.05 -0.04
CA ARG A 608 -14.77 4.01 0.61
C ARG A 608 -15.52 2.69 0.84
N ILE A 609 -16.80 2.76 1.23
CA ILE A 609 -17.63 1.62 1.62
C ILE A 609 -18.19 0.92 0.36
N LEU A 610 -18.72 1.65 -0.63
CA LEU A 610 -19.29 1.05 -1.84
C LEU A 610 -18.25 0.30 -2.67
N GLY A 611 -17.00 0.78 -2.70
CA GLY A 611 -15.88 0.04 -3.32
C GLY A 611 -15.52 -1.26 -2.60
N THR A 612 -15.99 -1.45 -1.36
CA THR A 612 -15.77 -2.65 -0.55
C THR A 612 -16.98 -3.60 -0.58
N TRP A 613 -18.20 -3.06 -0.76
CA TRP A 613 -19.45 -3.84 -0.70
C TRP A 613 -20.02 -4.27 -2.06
N GLN A 614 -19.62 -3.67 -3.19
CA GLN A 614 -20.11 -4.07 -4.53
C GLN A 614 -19.65 -5.46 -5.01
N LYS A 615 -18.90 -6.23 -4.21
CA LYS A 615 -18.71 -7.67 -4.42
C LYS A 615 -19.41 -8.49 -3.33
N PRO A 616 -20.71 -8.77 -3.46
CA PRO A 616 -21.37 -9.69 -2.56
C PRO A 616 -20.93 -11.13 -2.91
N THR A 617 -20.34 -11.81 -1.92
CA THR A 617 -20.41 -13.27 -1.69
C THR A 617 -20.21 -14.20 -2.90
N ILE A 618 -18.99 -14.70 -3.09
CA ILE A 618 -18.60 -16.12 -3.26
C ILE A 618 -17.06 -16.16 -3.28
N SER A 619 -16.47 -16.93 -2.36
CA SER A 619 -15.03 -17.05 -2.00
C SER A 619 -14.56 -16.10 -0.88
N LYS A 620 -14.58 -16.60 0.36
CA LYS A 620 -13.97 -16.01 1.57
C LYS A 620 -12.43 -16.11 1.58
N THR A 621 -11.77 -15.94 0.44
CA THR A 621 -10.32 -15.77 0.36
C THR A 621 -10.02 -14.79 -0.77
N LEU A 622 -9.29 -13.72 -0.44
CA LEU A 622 -8.77 -12.67 -1.33
C LEU A 622 -9.76 -11.58 -1.77
N ASP A 623 -10.15 -10.72 -0.83
CA ASP A 623 -10.38 -9.29 -1.10
C ASP A 623 -9.92 -8.45 0.12
N THR A 624 -8.85 -8.88 0.80
CA THR A 624 -8.02 -7.99 1.61
C THR A 624 -7.16 -7.23 0.61
N ARG A 625 -7.27 -5.90 0.48
CA ARG A 625 -6.24 -5.12 -0.24
C ARG A 625 -4.93 -5.30 0.54
N PRO A 626 -3.97 -6.15 0.12
CA PRO A 626 -2.72 -6.24 0.82
C PRO A 626 -1.93 -5.02 0.35
N THR A 627 -1.52 -4.15 1.27
CA THR A 627 -0.36 -3.26 1.10
C THR A 627 -0.26 -2.61 -0.28
N GLN A 628 -1.02 -1.53 -0.54
CA GLN A 628 -0.43 -0.53 -1.43
C GLN A 628 0.82 -0.05 -0.70
N SER A 629 1.99 -0.50 -1.18
CA SER A 629 3.33 -0.12 -0.74
C SER A 629 3.59 1.35 -1.06
N ASN A 630 2.71 2.23 -0.63
CA ASN A 630 2.90 3.66 -0.63
C ASN A 630 3.53 4.00 0.72
N PHE A 631 4.82 3.70 0.84
CA PHE A 631 5.61 4.01 2.01
C PHE A 631 6.05 5.47 1.92
N SER A 632 5.77 6.25 2.97
CA SER A 632 6.26 7.63 3.05
C SER A 632 7.61 7.72 3.73
N THR A 633 7.92 6.78 4.62
CA THR A 633 9.16 6.78 5.40
C THR A 633 9.88 5.46 5.24
N ILE A 634 11.15 5.52 4.83
CA ILE A 634 11.92 4.32 4.47
C ILE A 634 13.28 4.39 5.16
N ALA A 635 13.58 3.42 6.02
CA ALA A 635 14.89 3.29 6.65
C ALA A 635 15.79 2.34 5.86
N ILE A 636 17.02 2.75 5.60
CA ILE A 636 18.02 1.95 4.90
C ILE A 636 19.07 1.50 5.90
N VAL A 637 19.12 0.19 6.15
CA VAL A 637 19.98 -0.43 7.17
C VAL A 637 20.98 -1.37 6.49
N PRO A 638 22.30 -1.16 6.67
CA PRO A 638 23.31 -2.09 6.19
C PRO A 638 23.38 -3.34 7.08
N ILE A 639 23.39 -4.54 6.48
CA ILE A 639 23.60 -5.79 7.24
C ILE A 639 25.08 -5.98 7.61
N SER A 640 26.00 -5.45 6.80
CA SER A 640 27.45 -5.58 7.01
C SER A 640 28.20 -4.30 6.65
N ASP A 641 29.37 -4.12 7.26
CA ASP A 641 30.22 -2.93 7.12
C ASP A 641 30.77 -2.76 5.68
N ASP A 642 30.75 -3.82 4.87
CA ASP A 642 31.23 -3.81 3.48
C ASP A 642 30.18 -3.29 2.47
N VAL A 643 28.94 -3.04 2.91
CA VAL A 643 27.87 -2.58 2.03
C VAL A 643 28.11 -1.10 1.70
N PRO A 644 28.13 -0.70 0.41
CA PRO A 644 28.28 0.70 0.01
C PRO A 644 26.97 1.48 0.24
N LEU A 645 26.62 1.71 1.52
CA LEU A 645 25.33 2.27 1.94
C LEU A 645 25.07 3.64 1.31
N THR A 646 26.02 4.56 1.42
CA THR A 646 25.86 5.94 0.92
C THR A 646 25.60 5.96 -0.59
N SER A 647 26.41 5.24 -1.38
CA SER A 647 26.23 5.17 -2.84
C SER A 647 24.91 4.51 -3.22
N PHE A 648 24.52 3.44 -2.52
CA PHE A 648 23.20 2.80 -2.69
C PHE A 648 22.06 3.79 -2.43
N THR A 649 22.11 4.54 -1.31
CA THR A 649 21.10 5.53 -0.96
C THR A 649 20.99 6.64 -2.00
N TYR A 650 22.10 7.12 -2.57
CA TYR A 650 22.07 8.15 -3.62
C TYR A 650 21.41 7.68 -4.92
N GLU A 651 21.65 6.43 -5.35
CA GLU A 651 21.02 5.88 -6.55
C GLU A 651 19.51 5.68 -6.35
N LEU A 652 19.13 5.17 -5.17
CA LEU A 652 17.71 5.05 -4.82
C LEU A 652 17.03 6.42 -4.71
N TYR A 653 17.71 7.40 -4.11
CA TYR A 653 17.24 8.79 -4.02
C TYR A 653 17.01 9.39 -5.42
N HIS A 654 17.97 9.22 -6.33
CA HIS A 654 17.86 9.70 -7.71
C HIS A 654 16.62 9.10 -8.42
N SER A 655 16.42 7.78 -8.30
CA SER A 655 15.25 7.11 -8.87
C SER A 655 13.92 7.57 -8.25
N LEU A 656 13.87 7.77 -6.92
CA LEU A 656 12.67 8.22 -6.23
C LEU A 656 12.28 9.66 -6.59
N CYS A 657 13.27 10.56 -6.75
CA CYS A 657 13.04 11.95 -7.17
C CYS A 657 12.34 12.06 -8.54
N SER A 658 12.46 11.06 -9.42
CA SER A 658 11.73 11.03 -10.70
C SER A 658 10.25 10.71 -10.56
N ILE A 659 9.84 10.12 -9.43
CA ILE A 659 8.46 9.68 -9.17
C ILE A 659 7.77 10.65 -8.21
N ARG A 660 8.44 11.03 -7.11
CA ARG A 660 7.87 11.87 -6.03
C ARG A 660 8.92 12.76 -5.37
N SER A 661 8.46 13.84 -4.71
CA SER A 661 9.33 14.66 -3.85
C SER A 661 9.93 13.81 -2.74
N THR A 662 11.26 13.74 -2.70
CA THR A 662 12.01 12.86 -1.81
C THR A 662 13.07 13.65 -1.05
N LEU A 663 13.23 13.35 0.24
CA LEU A 663 14.28 13.89 1.10
C LEU A 663 15.19 12.76 1.59
N ARG A 664 16.50 13.01 1.67
CA ARG A 664 17.48 12.10 2.26
C ARG A 664 17.99 12.67 3.58
N LEU A 665 17.83 11.93 4.66
CA LEU A 665 18.24 12.32 6.01
C LEU A 665 19.36 11.41 6.52
N THR A 666 20.44 12.03 6.99
CA THR A 666 21.59 11.37 7.65
C THR A 666 21.78 11.92 9.06
N SER A 667 22.46 11.16 9.93
CA SER A 667 22.82 11.60 11.28
C SER A 667 23.62 12.91 11.27
N GLU A 668 24.55 13.07 10.33
CA GLU A 668 25.36 14.28 10.15
C GLU A 668 24.51 15.50 9.75
N PHE A 669 23.61 15.33 8.78
CA PHE A 669 22.73 16.41 8.30
C PHE A 669 21.79 16.92 9.39
N VAL A 670 21.19 16.01 10.15
CA VAL A 670 20.29 16.37 11.27
C VAL A 670 21.06 17.10 12.36
N ARG A 671 22.29 16.67 12.68
CA ARG A 671 23.15 17.35 13.67
C ARG A 671 23.61 18.73 13.20
N SER A 672 23.84 18.94 11.91
CA SER A 672 24.20 20.26 11.38
C SER A 672 23.06 21.28 11.46
N ILE A 673 21.80 20.81 11.34
CA ILE A 673 20.62 21.69 11.36
C ILE A 673 20.12 21.95 12.79
N LEU A 674 19.96 20.89 13.59
CA LEU A 674 19.31 20.96 14.91
C LEU A 674 20.30 21.04 16.08
N GLY A 675 21.61 20.90 15.82
CA GLY A 675 22.66 20.90 16.83
C GLY A 675 23.10 19.51 17.27
N LYS A 676 24.25 19.43 17.95
CA LYS A 676 24.92 18.15 18.28
C LYS A 676 24.19 17.31 19.33
N SER A 677 23.46 17.93 20.26
CA SER A 677 22.72 17.28 21.37
C SER A 677 21.29 16.84 21.01
N ILE A 678 20.86 17.00 19.75
CA ILE A 678 19.49 16.63 19.33
C ILE A 678 19.20 15.13 19.45
N MET A 679 20.25 14.31 19.47
CA MET A 679 20.15 12.85 19.55
C MET A 679 20.02 12.33 21.00
N ASP A 680 20.02 13.22 22.00
CA ASP A 680 19.84 12.89 23.41
C ASP A 680 18.34 12.68 23.72
N LEU A 681 18.04 11.77 24.66
CA LEU A 681 16.66 11.44 25.07
C LEU A 681 15.82 12.68 25.48
N ASN A 682 16.45 13.69 26.09
CA ASN A 682 15.77 14.92 26.50
C ASN A 682 15.24 15.74 25.32
N ASN A 683 15.80 15.58 24.12
CA ASN A 683 15.41 16.32 22.91
C ASN A 683 14.60 15.48 21.91
N GLU A 684 14.19 14.26 22.29
CA GLU A 684 13.47 13.32 21.43
C GLU A 684 12.19 13.92 20.83
N TYR A 685 11.49 14.72 21.63
CA TYR A 685 10.30 15.43 21.18
C TYR A 685 10.62 16.37 20.01
N ARG A 686 11.63 17.24 20.19
CA ARG A 686 12.02 18.25 19.18
C ARG A 686 12.42 17.59 17.87
N LEU A 687 13.15 16.48 17.96
CA LEU A 687 13.51 15.68 16.79
C LEU A 687 12.26 15.08 16.11
N THR A 688 11.34 14.49 16.87
CA THR A 688 10.10 13.90 16.36
C THR A 688 9.25 14.90 15.60
N THR A 689 9.03 16.08 16.18
CA THR A 689 8.25 17.14 15.54
C THR A 689 8.91 17.66 14.27
N TRP A 690 10.23 17.84 14.28
CA TRP A 690 10.95 18.25 13.08
C TRP A 690 10.89 17.18 11.97
N LEU A 691 11.02 15.90 12.32
CA LEU A 691 10.87 14.80 11.36
C LEU A 691 9.45 14.75 10.77
N ALA A 692 8.42 14.94 11.60
CA ALA A 692 7.03 15.03 11.14
C ALA A 692 6.84 16.20 10.16
N GLN A 693 7.47 17.36 10.41
CA GLN A 693 7.47 18.49 9.46
C GLN A 693 8.12 18.13 8.12
N GLN A 694 9.23 17.38 8.13
CA GLN A 694 9.86 16.91 6.90
C GLN A 694 8.96 15.91 6.15
N GLU A 695 8.27 15.02 6.87
CA GLU A 695 7.27 14.09 6.30
C GLU A 695 6.04 14.80 5.72
N ASP A 696 5.76 16.03 6.14
CA ASP A 696 4.70 16.84 5.54
C ASP A 696 5.14 17.50 4.24
N GLN A 697 6.35 18.03 4.22
CA GLN A 697 6.93 18.74 3.08
C GLN A 697 7.27 17.79 1.93
N TYR A 698 7.80 16.60 2.24
CA TYR A 698 8.24 15.61 1.26
C TYR A 698 7.33 14.39 1.28
N LYS A 699 6.95 13.90 0.10
CA LYS A 699 6.11 12.68 0.01
C LYS A 699 6.88 11.42 0.42
N ILE A 700 8.21 11.44 0.34
CA ILE A 700 9.08 10.34 0.75
C ILE A 700 10.27 10.88 1.56
N ALA A 701 10.50 10.31 2.75
CA ALA A 701 11.67 10.55 3.58
C ALA A 701 12.54 9.27 3.63
N LEU A 702 13.77 9.36 3.13
CA LEU A 702 14.78 8.31 3.21
C LEU A 702 15.67 8.52 4.42
N TYR A 703 15.54 7.63 5.40
CA TYR A 703 16.36 7.58 6.59
C TYR A 703 17.58 6.69 6.36
N GLN A 704 18.73 7.31 6.12
CA GLN A 704 20.00 6.59 6.01
C GLN A 704 20.54 6.30 7.42
N CYS A 705 20.59 5.02 7.80
CA CYS A 705 21.09 4.60 9.11
C CYS A 705 22.63 4.66 9.17
N ASP A 706 23.18 4.68 10.38
CA ASP A 706 24.61 4.54 10.59
C ASP A 706 25.01 3.05 10.52
N TYR A 707 26.28 2.75 10.26
CA TYR A 707 26.81 1.37 10.31
C TYR A 707 26.79 0.78 11.74
N SER A 708 26.78 1.64 12.75
CA SER A 708 26.58 1.28 14.15
C SER A 708 25.12 1.44 14.59
N PHE A 709 24.72 0.69 15.61
CA PHE A 709 23.42 0.85 16.26
C PHE A 709 23.38 2.10 17.16
N SER A 710 23.36 3.28 16.53
CA SER A 710 23.29 4.59 17.19
C SER A 710 21.84 4.96 17.57
N SER A 711 21.67 5.99 18.41
CA SER A 711 20.35 6.57 18.69
C SER A 711 19.62 7.01 17.42
N TRP A 712 20.36 7.46 16.40
CA TRP A 712 19.81 7.79 15.08
C TRP A 712 19.28 6.53 14.38
N THR A 713 20.06 5.46 14.30
CA THR A 713 19.62 4.18 13.71
C THR A 713 18.37 3.63 14.41
N GLN A 714 18.34 3.65 15.74
CA GLN A 714 17.15 3.26 16.52
C GLN A 714 15.94 4.14 16.17
N ARG A 715 16.13 5.45 16.02
CA ARG A 715 15.08 6.38 15.62
C ARG A 715 14.56 6.11 14.21
N CYS A 716 15.46 5.89 13.25
CA CYS A 716 15.08 5.57 11.87
C CYS A 716 14.22 4.32 11.79
N ILE A 717 14.59 3.28 12.55
CA ILE A 717 13.87 2.01 12.61
C ILE A 717 12.46 2.20 13.19
N ARG A 718 12.31 3.00 14.25
CA ARG A 718 11.01 3.29 14.88
C ARG A 718 10.11 4.17 14.02
N GLN A 719 10.68 5.09 13.24
CA GLN A 719 9.94 6.06 12.44
C GLN A 719 9.54 5.52 11.06
N ALA A 720 10.18 4.46 10.56
CA ALA A 720 9.99 4.00 9.19
C ALA A 720 8.72 3.13 8.99
N ASP A 721 8.03 3.34 7.88
CA ASP A 721 6.96 2.47 7.39
C ASP A 721 7.53 1.16 6.80
N CYS A 722 8.73 1.26 6.20
CA CYS A 722 9.45 0.15 5.58
C CYS A 722 10.95 0.21 5.89
N ILE A 723 11.54 -0.94 6.22
CA ILE A 723 12.97 -1.09 6.50
C ILE A 723 13.63 -1.90 5.37
N LEU A 724 14.58 -1.29 4.68
CA LEU A 724 15.40 -1.95 3.66
C LEU A 724 16.67 -2.50 4.33
N LEU A 725 16.81 -3.83 4.34
CA LEU A 725 17.99 -4.52 4.81
C LEU A 725 18.92 -4.77 3.62
N VAL A 726 20.01 -4.00 3.52
CA VAL A 726 20.89 -4.03 2.34
C VAL A 726 22.09 -4.94 2.59
N THR A 727 22.36 -5.87 1.68
CA THR A 727 23.49 -6.80 1.75
C THR A 727 23.99 -7.25 0.38
N LEU A 728 25.24 -7.73 0.32
CA LEU A 728 25.87 -8.24 -0.89
C LEU A 728 25.38 -9.66 -1.20
N GLY A 729 24.76 -9.86 -2.37
CA GLY A 729 24.19 -11.16 -2.76
C GLY A 729 25.23 -12.27 -2.96
N ASN A 730 26.47 -11.93 -3.32
CA ASN A 730 27.54 -12.89 -3.56
C ASN A 730 28.22 -13.43 -2.28
N LYS A 731 27.82 -12.94 -1.10
CA LYS A 731 28.39 -13.39 0.18
C LYS A 731 27.58 -14.54 0.76
N GLN A 732 28.21 -15.27 1.70
CA GLN A 732 27.48 -16.27 2.49
C GLN A 732 26.44 -15.58 3.40
N PRO A 733 25.26 -16.19 3.57
CA PRO A 733 24.20 -15.64 4.40
C PRO A 733 24.60 -15.73 5.88
N THR A 734 24.94 -14.59 6.46
CA THR A 734 25.25 -14.45 7.90
C THR A 734 24.30 -13.47 8.55
N LEU A 735 23.97 -13.68 9.84
CA LEU A 735 23.21 -12.70 10.62
C LEU A 735 24.09 -11.49 10.96
N GLY A 736 23.60 -10.29 10.67
CA GLY A 736 24.22 -9.03 11.07
C GLY A 736 24.21 -8.81 12.58
N LYS A 737 25.11 -7.95 13.06
CA LYS A 737 25.32 -7.69 14.51
C LYS A 737 24.05 -7.20 15.22
N TYR A 738 23.23 -6.42 14.53
CA TYR A 738 22.08 -5.70 15.10
C TYR A 738 20.73 -6.22 14.61
N GLU A 739 20.71 -7.33 13.85
CA GLU A 739 19.46 -7.86 13.30
C GLU A 739 18.49 -8.31 14.40
N LYS A 740 18.99 -8.83 15.52
CA LYS A 740 18.16 -9.18 16.68
C LYS A 740 17.49 -7.96 17.32
N ASP A 741 18.18 -6.83 17.36
CA ASP A 741 17.63 -5.59 17.88
C ASP A 741 16.57 -5.00 16.94
N ILE A 742 16.79 -5.10 15.61
CA ILE A 742 15.81 -4.72 14.59
C ILE A 742 14.56 -5.59 14.70
N GLU A 743 14.73 -6.90 14.84
CA GLU A 743 13.64 -7.86 15.02
C GLU A 743 12.78 -7.51 16.25
N ARG A 744 13.42 -7.14 17.38
CA ARG A 744 12.73 -6.72 18.61
C ARG A 744 12.03 -5.37 18.47
N LEU A 745 12.73 -4.34 17.98
CA LEU A 745 12.22 -2.96 17.99
C LEU A 745 11.18 -2.70 16.91
N ALA A 746 11.23 -3.45 15.80
CA ALA A 746 10.45 -3.19 14.62
C ALA A 746 9.64 -4.41 14.20
N LEU A 747 9.20 -5.25 15.14
CA LEU A 747 8.55 -6.53 14.85
C LEU A 747 7.39 -6.40 13.84
N ARG A 748 6.62 -5.31 13.93
CA ARG A 748 5.40 -5.06 13.14
C ARG A 748 5.62 -4.29 11.84
N THR A 749 6.80 -3.65 11.65
CA THR A 749 7.12 -2.89 10.45
C THR A 749 7.46 -3.83 9.28
N HIS A 750 7.21 -3.37 8.06
CA HIS A 750 7.53 -4.12 6.85
C HIS A 750 9.05 -4.14 6.63
N LYS A 751 9.63 -5.30 6.31
CA LYS A 751 11.07 -5.37 5.97
C LYS A 751 11.30 -6.02 4.62
N GLU A 752 12.15 -5.37 3.85
CA GLU A 752 12.56 -5.77 2.51
C GLU A 752 14.04 -6.13 2.53
N LEU A 753 14.38 -7.36 2.13
CA LEU A 753 15.77 -7.77 1.96
C LEU A 753 16.27 -7.37 0.57
N ILE A 754 17.26 -6.49 0.52
CA ILE A 754 17.89 -6.03 -0.73
C ILE A 754 19.23 -6.73 -0.91
N LEU A 755 19.29 -7.62 -1.90
CA LEU A 755 20.50 -8.33 -2.30
C LEU A 755 21.14 -7.61 -3.49
N ILE A 756 22.22 -6.88 -3.23
CA ILE A 756 22.93 -6.12 -4.26
C ILE A 756 23.95 -7.01 -4.98
N HIS A 757 23.99 -6.87 -6.30
CA HIS A 757 24.81 -7.65 -7.22
C HIS A 757 25.62 -6.71 -8.12
N ARG A 758 26.83 -7.12 -8.53
CA ARG A 758 27.62 -6.33 -9.49
C ARG A 758 27.08 -6.56 -10.89
N GLU A 759 27.18 -5.59 -11.81
CA GLU A 759 26.76 -5.79 -13.21
C GLU A 759 27.37 -7.03 -13.87
N ASP A 760 28.63 -7.37 -13.54
CA ASP A 760 29.34 -8.53 -14.11
C ASP A 760 29.14 -9.83 -13.29
N SER A 761 28.22 -9.88 -12.32
CA SER A 761 28.04 -11.07 -11.48
C SER A 761 27.22 -12.16 -12.17
N ASP A 762 27.43 -13.40 -11.73
CA ASP A 762 26.58 -14.52 -12.08
C ASP A 762 25.12 -14.30 -11.65
N LEU A 763 24.23 -15.17 -12.13
CA LEU A 763 22.83 -15.21 -11.73
C LEU A 763 22.70 -15.28 -10.19
N PRO A 764 21.66 -14.65 -9.61
CA PRO A 764 21.41 -14.79 -8.19
C PRO A 764 21.24 -16.27 -7.84
N SER A 765 21.75 -16.65 -6.68
CA SER A 765 21.68 -18.02 -6.20
C SER A 765 21.70 -18.05 -4.69
N ASN A 766 21.21 -19.14 -4.12
CA ASN A 766 21.22 -19.40 -2.69
C ASN A 766 20.37 -18.40 -1.87
N THR A 767 19.37 -17.77 -2.49
CA THR A 767 18.47 -16.81 -1.82
C THR A 767 17.63 -17.48 -0.73
N VAL A 768 17.33 -18.78 -0.88
CA VAL A 768 16.58 -19.57 0.11
C VAL A 768 17.28 -19.59 1.49
N GLU A 769 18.61 -19.67 1.54
CA GLU A 769 19.33 -19.63 2.82
C GLU A 769 19.24 -18.24 3.48
N TRP A 770 19.32 -17.17 2.68
CA TRP A 770 19.15 -15.79 3.15
C TRP A 770 17.79 -15.58 3.82
N LEU A 771 16.73 -16.09 3.20
CA LEU A 771 15.35 -15.99 3.67
C LEU A 771 15.06 -16.90 4.86
N ASN A 772 15.58 -18.14 4.86
CA ASN A 772 15.38 -19.08 5.98
C ASN A 772 15.97 -18.60 7.30
N ILE A 773 17.10 -17.89 7.24
CA ILE A 773 17.73 -17.28 8.41
C ILE A 773 16.93 -16.07 8.92
N ARG A 774 16.17 -15.41 8.02
CA ARG A 774 15.39 -14.20 8.27
C ARG A 774 13.92 -14.41 7.97
N SER A 775 13.32 -15.39 8.64
CA SER A 775 11.90 -15.71 8.45
C SER A 775 10.94 -14.57 8.77
N TRP A 776 11.41 -13.51 9.41
CA TRP A 776 10.67 -12.29 9.76
C TRP A 776 10.71 -11.20 8.66
N VAL A 777 11.42 -11.44 7.55
CA VAL A 777 11.43 -10.55 6.37
C VAL A 777 10.17 -10.77 5.53
N SER A 778 9.58 -9.68 5.04
CA SER A 778 8.33 -9.70 4.29
C SER A 778 8.53 -10.08 2.82
N SER A 779 9.56 -9.51 2.18
CA SER A 779 9.91 -9.79 0.78
C SER A 779 11.37 -9.48 0.49
N HIS A 780 11.85 -9.88 -0.70
CA HIS A 780 13.21 -9.68 -1.14
C HIS A 780 13.31 -9.16 -2.58
N HIS A 781 14.42 -8.46 -2.85
CA HIS A 781 14.72 -7.91 -4.17
C HIS A 781 16.21 -8.09 -4.53
N HIS A 782 16.46 -8.54 -5.75
CA HIS A 782 17.80 -8.57 -6.32
C HIS A 782 18.08 -7.30 -7.12
N VAL A 783 19.10 -6.53 -6.75
CA VAL A 783 19.42 -5.24 -7.38
C VAL A 783 20.79 -5.30 -8.04
N GLN A 784 20.80 -5.29 -9.37
CA GLN A 784 22.01 -5.15 -10.16
C GLN A 784 22.52 -3.70 -10.10
N CYS A 785 23.76 -3.55 -9.65
CA CYS A 785 24.37 -2.28 -9.30
C CYS A 785 25.48 -1.89 -10.29
N PRO A 786 25.46 -0.64 -10.81
CA PRO A 786 26.56 -0.09 -11.59
C PRO A 786 27.91 -0.19 -10.90
N LYS A 787 28.98 -0.42 -11.67
CA LYS A 787 30.35 -0.61 -11.12
C LYS A 787 30.82 0.53 -10.20
N ARG A 788 30.34 1.76 -10.44
CA ARG A 788 30.68 2.97 -9.65
C ARG A 788 30.30 2.87 -8.16
N ILE A 789 29.24 2.12 -7.82
CA ILE A 789 28.74 1.98 -6.45
C ILE A 789 29.76 1.29 -5.55
N PHE A 790 30.58 0.39 -6.11
CA PHE A 790 31.58 -0.37 -5.36
C PHE A 790 32.94 0.33 -5.27
N SER A 791 33.05 1.58 -5.71
CA SER A 791 34.30 2.33 -5.60
C SER A 791 34.53 2.77 -4.16
N LYS A 792 35.65 2.34 -3.55
CA LYS A 792 36.03 2.76 -2.19
C LYS A 792 36.58 4.19 -2.25
N ARG A 793 35.72 5.18 -2.01
CA ARG A 793 36.04 6.62 -2.00
C ARG A 793 35.54 7.25 -0.69
N SER A 794 36.03 8.43 -0.34
CA SER A 794 35.50 9.19 0.81
C SER A 794 34.08 9.69 0.54
N VAL A 795 33.30 9.91 1.62
CA VAL A 795 31.90 10.35 1.53
C VAL A 795 31.75 11.67 0.77
N SER A 796 32.67 12.63 0.96
CA SER A 796 32.67 13.92 0.25
C SER A 796 32.81 13.74 -1.27
N VAL A 797 33.78 12.93 -1.72
CA VAL A 797 34.02 12.67 -3.14
C VAL A 797 32.84 11.93 -3.78
N ILE A 798 32.20 11.04 -3.02
CA ILE A 798 30.96 10.38 -3.46
C ILE A 798 29.86 11.42 -3.66
N SER A 799 29.66 12.34 -2.71
CA SER A 799 28.66 13.40 -2.81
C SER A 799 28.86 14.27 -4.06
N ASP A 800 30.09 14.73 -4.32
CA ASP A 800 30.42 15.57 -5.49
C ASP A 800 30.17 14.84 -6.82
N GLN A 801 30.47 13.54 -6.86
CA GLN A 801 30.20 12.71 -8.02
C GLN A 801 28.68 12.57 -8.25
N TYR A 802 27.92 12.30 -7.19
CA TYR A 802 26.48 12.12 -7.28
C TYR A 802 25.74 13.42 -7.57
N GLU A 803 26.24 14.58 -7.15
CA GLU A 803 25.64 15.88 -7.52
C GLU A 803 25.59 16.07 -9.05
N LYS A 804 26.60 15.57 -9.77
CA LYS A 804 26.63 15.58 -11.24
C LYS A 804 25.66 14.56 -11.84
N ILE A 805 25.56 13.37 -11.23
CA ILE A 805 24.66 12.29 -11.69
C ILE A 805 23.19 12.68 -11.47
N LEU A 806 22.88 13.35 -10.35
CA LEU A 806 21.53 13.80 -10.04
C LEU A 806 20.94 14.75 -11.09
N LYS A 807 21.80 15.40 -11.90
CA LYS A 807 21.41 16.28 -13.02
C LYS A 807 21.09 15.52 -14.32
N THR A 808 21.47 14.23 -14.42
CA THR A 808 21.20 13.40 -15.59
C THR A 808 19.81 12.76 -15.54
N GLU A 809 19.29 12.32 -16.69
CA GLU A 809 18.00 11.62 -16.74
C GLU A 809 18.07 10.23 -16.10
N VAL A 810 17.05 9.90 -15.30
CA VAL A 810 16.93 8.61 -14.62
C VAL A 810 16.65 7.50 -15.64
N ASN A 811 17.42 6.41 -15.58
CA ASN A 811 17.13 5.20 -16.35
C ASN A 811 15.89 4.48 -15.79
N ILE A 812 14.81 4.46 -16.56
CA ILE A 812 13.51 3.86 -16.20
C ILE A 812 13.62 2.34 -16.02
N HIS A 813 14.52 1.68 -16.75
CA HIS A 813 14.72 0.22 -16.74
C HIS A 813 15.74 -0.25 -15.69
N SER A 814 16.32 0.65 -14.90
CA SER A 814 17.24 0.26 -13.82
C SER A 814 16.52 -0.43 -12.66
N ASP A 815 17.24 -1.28 -11.93
CA ASP A 815 16.71 -1.96 -10.75
C ASP A 815 16.39 -1.00 -9.60
N TYR A 816 17.08 0.13 -9.52
CA TYR A 816 16.76 1.22 -8.59
C TYR A 816 15.43 1.87 -8.93
N SER A 817 15.15 2.10 -10.21
CA SER A 817 13.85 2.61 -10.65
C SER A 817 12.71 1.60 -10.43
N ARG A 818 12.98 0.30 -10.58
CA ARG A 818 12.04 -0.77 -10.18
C ARG A 818 11.76 -0.73 -8.68
N LEU A 819 12.82 -0.68 -7.86
CA LEU A 819 12.69 -0.60 -6.40
C LEU A 819 11.94 0.67 -5.98
N ALA A 820 12.23 1.81 -6.61
CA ALA A 820 11.50 3.06 -6.38
C ALA A 820 10.01 2.95 -6.73
N ARG A 821 9.65 2.30 -7.85
CA ARG A 821 8.25 2.05 -8.22
C ARG A 821 7.56 1.07 -7.26
N TRP A 822 8.27 0.05 -6.80
CA TRP A 822 7.80 -0.87 -5.77
C TRP A 822 7.48 -0.14 -4.46
N LEU A 823 8.41 0.69 -3.96
CA LEU A 823 8.29 1.43 -2.69
C LEU A 823 7.26 2.57 -2.73
N THR A 824 6.83 3.00 -3.91
CA THR A 824 5.83 4.06 -4.12
C THR A 824 4.46 3.53 -4.53
N GLY A 825 4.32 2.20 -4.68
CA GLY A 825 3.11 1.55 -5.17
C GLY A 825 2.76 1.95 -6.61
N THR A 826 3.77 2.19 -7.45
CA THR A 826 3.63 2.55 -8.88
C THR A 826 4.21 1.49 -9.82
N SER A 827 4.38 0.27 -9.31
CA SER A 827 4.95 -0.86 -10.05
C SER A 827 4.08 -1.30 -11.23
N VAL A 828 4.76 -1.74 -12.29
CA VAL A 828 4.14 -2.24 -13.53
C VAL A 828 4.30 -3.75 -13.61
N GLY A 829 3.17 -4.47 -13.60
CA GLY A 829 3.13 -5.92 -13.70
C GLY A 829 2.85 -6.40 -15.12
N LEU A 830 3.57 -7.43 -15.56
CA LEU A 830 3.34 -8.11 -16.83
C LEU A 830 2.74 -9.51 -16.59
N VAL A 831 1.59 -9.80 -17.18
CA VAL A 831 0.94 -11.12 -17.11
C VAL A 831 0.90 -11.76 -18.48
N LEU A 832 1.39 -13.00 -18.55
CA LEU A 832 1.49 -13.77 -19.79
C LEU A 832 0.52 -14.95 -19.76
N GLY A 833 -0.45 -14.95 -20.67
CA GLY A 833 -1.46 -15.99 -20.77
C GLY A 833 -0.97 -17.30 -21.38
N GLY A 834 -1.76 -18.37 -21.20
CA GLY A 834 -1.54 -19.69 -21.78
C GLY A 834 -2.08 -19.82 -23.22
N GLY A 835 -1.39 -20.60 -24.07
CA GLY A 835 -1.76 -20.80 -25.49
C GLY A 835 -0.86 -21.74 -26.30
N GLY A 836 0.01 -22.51 -25.64
CA GLY A 836 0.97 -23.39 -26.32
C GLY A 836 1.96 -22.64 -27.23
N ALA A 837 2.20 -23.13 -28.45
CA ALA A 837 3.13 -22.55 -29.42
C ALA A 837 2.87 -21.06 -29.73
N ARG A 838 1.63 -20.59 -29.58
CA ARG A 838 1.25 -19.17 -29.71
C ARG A 838 2.00 -18.26 -28.75
N GLY A 839 2.49 -18.80 -27.62
CA GLY A 839 3.28 -18.08 -26.63
C GLY A 839 4.60 -17.51 -27.15
N ALA A 840 5.08 -17.89 -28.35
CA ALA A 840 6.21 -17.22 -28.99
C ALA A 840 5.95 -15.72 -29.24
N ALA A 841 4.68 -15.31 -29.37
CA ALA A 841 4.29 -13.91 -29.50
C ALA A 841 4.63 -13.07 -28.26
N HIS A 842 4.71 -13.69 -27.07
CA HIS A 842 5.10 -13.01 -25.83
C HIS A 842 6.49 -12.37 -25.94
N ILE A 843 7.44 -13.04 -26.60
CA ILE A 843 8.81 -12.52 -26.80
C ILE A 843 8.78 -11.24 -27.64
N GLY A 844 8.04 -11.25 -28.75
CA GLY A 844 7.88 -10.09 -29.62
C GLY A 844 7.19 -8.92 -28.90
N MET A 845 6.18 -9.21 -28.09
CA MET A 845 5.50 -8.21 -27.27
C MET A 845 6.41 -7.60 -26.21
N ILE A 846 7.20 -8.41 -25.48
CA ILE A 846 8.14 -7.90 -24.47
C ILE A 846 9.18 -6.98 -25.13
N LYS A 847 9.68 -7.35 -26.31
CA LYS A 847 10.58 -6.49 -27.10
C LYS A 847 9.92 -5.13 -27.41
N ALA A 848 8.67 -5.14 -27.87
CA ALA A 848 7.93 -3.91 -28.15
C ALA A 848 7.66 -3.07 -26.89
N ILE A 849 7.39 -3.70 -25.74
CA ILE A 849 7.22 -3.03 -24.43
C ILE A 849 8.50 -2.29 -24.03
N GLN A 850 9.66 -2.96 -24.17
CA GLN A 850 10.95 -2.34 -23.86
C GLN A 850 11.27 -1.18 -24.80
N GLU A 851 11.06 -1.33 -26.10
CA GLU A 851 11.28 -0.25 -27.09
C GLU A 851 10.33 0.95 -26.87
N ALA A 852 9.14 0.69 -26.30
CA ALA A 852 8.19 1.75 -25.92
C ALA A 852 8.61 2.51 -24.64
N GLY A 853 9.68 2.08 -23.95
CA GLY A 853 10.14 2.69 -22.70
C GLY A 853 9.30 2.32 -21.48
N ILE A 854 8.53 1.23 -21.55
CA ILE A 854 7.66 0.79 -20.45
C ILE A 854 8.44 -0.19 -19.56
N PRO A 855 8.58 0.07 -18.25
CA PRO A 855 9.27 -0.85 -17.35
C PRO A 855 8.42 -2.09 -17.04
N ILE A 856 9.09 -3.23 -16.79
CA ILE A 856 8.47 -4.46 -16.30
C ILE A 856 9.07 -4.75 -14.93
N ASP A 857 8.27 -4.57 -13.87
CA ASP A 857 8.75 -4.65 -12.49
C ASP A 857 8.47 -6.02 -11.85
N MET A 858 7.45 -6.74 -12.32
CA MET A 858 7.05 -8.07 -11.85
C MET A 858 6.36 -8.85 -12.96
N VAL A 859 6.46 -10.18 -12.94
CA VAL A 859 5.95 -11.04 -14.02
C VAL A 859 5.13 -12.22 -13.49
N GLY A 860 3.96 -12.42 -14.07
CA GLY A 860 3.09 -13.56 -13.80
C GLY A 860 2.86 -14.35 -15.08
N GLY A 861 2.72 -15.66 -14.97
CA GLY A 861 2.43 -16.47 -16.15
C GLY A 861 1.74 -17.79 -15.90
N VAL A 862 1.03 -18.26 -16.92
CA VAL A 862 0.28 -19.53 -16.90
C VAL A 862 0.63 -20.36 -18.12
N SER A 863 0.81 -21.67 -17.94
CA SER A 863 1.15 -22.60 -19.01
C SER A 863 2.38 -22.11 -19.80
N ILE A 864 2.29 -21.94 -21.12
CA ILE A 864 3.42 -21.38 -21.89
C ILE A 864 3.84 -19.97 -21.43
N GLY A 865 2.90 -19.16 -20.94
CA GLY A 865 3.19 -17.85 -20.36
C GLY A 865 4.02 -17.96 -19.09
N ALA A 866 3.82 -19.02 -18.28
CA ALA A 866 4.66 -19.31 -17.12
C ALA A 866 6.12 -19.57 -17.56
N PHE A 867 6.31 -20.38 -18.61
CA PHE A 867 7.62 -20.66 -19.16
C PHE A 867 8.30 -19.41 -19.73
N MET A 868 7.61 -18.66 -20.60
CA MET A 868 8.18 -17.44 -21.20
C MET A 868 8.53 -16.39 -20.14
N GLY A 869 7.65 -16.20 -19.15
CA GLY A 869 7.89 -15.29 -18.02
C GLY A 869 9.07 -15.72 -17.16
N ALA A 870 9.22 -17.02 -16.90
CA ALA A 870 10.35 -17.57 -16.14
C ALA A 870 11.70 -17.33 -16.86
N VAL A 871 11.74 -17.55 -18.18
CA VAL A 871 12.95 -17.28 -18.98
C VAL A 871 13.29 -15.79 -18.97
N TRP A 872 12.28 -14.90 -19.10
CA TRP A 872 12.48 -13.45 -19.03
C TRP A 872 13.05 -13.00 -17.67
N CYS A 873 12.49 -13.50 -16.56
CA CYS A 873 12.95 -13.16 -15.21
C CYS A 873 14.36 -13.69 -14.90
N SER A 874 14.81 -14.72 -15.63
CA SER A 874 16.15 -15.29 -15.50
C SER A 874 17.20 -14.54 -16.34
N GLU A 875 16.92 -14.23 -17.61
CA GLU A 875 17.92 -13.66 -18.53
C GLU A 875 17.91 -12.13 -18.62
N ARG A 876 16.75 -11.49 -18.41
CA ARG A 876 16.50 -10.02 -18.56
C ARG A 876 16.83 -9.38 -19.91
N ASP A 877 17.45 -10.13 -20.81
CA ASP A 877 17.79 -9.71 -22.17
C ASP A 877 16.92 -10.47 -23.18
N ILE A 878 16.45 -9.74 -24.19
CA ILE A 878 15.63 -10.28 -25.29
C ILE A 878 16.43 -11.31 -26.09
N ILE A 879 17.74 -11.10 -26.28
CA ILE A 879 18.57 -12.03 -27.05
C ILE A 879 18.72 -13.35 -26.28
N GLY A 880 19.09 -13.27 -25.00
CA GLY A 880 19.16 -14.42 -24.09
C GLY A 880 17.83 -15.19 -24.03
N MET A 881 16.72 -14.48 -23.85
CA MET A 881 15.37 -15.04 -23.82
C MET A 881 15.02 -15.75 -25.12
N THR A 882 15.23 -15.10 -26.27
CA THR A 882 14.92 -15.65 -27.60
C THR A 882 15.71 -16.93 -27.86
N ARG A 883 17.00 -16.94 -27.52
CA ARG A 883 17.87 -18.11 -27.70
C ARG A 883 17.39 -19.31 -26.88
N LYS A 884 17.11 -19.14 -25.59
CA LYS A 884 16.60 -20.21 -24.71
C LYS A 884 15.22 -20.71 -25.14
N ALA A 885 14.31 -19.78 -25.45
CA ALA A 885 12.95 -20.12 -25.87
C ALA A 885 12.92 -20.84 -27.22
N SER A 886 13.73 -20.40 -28.18
CA SER A 886 13.86 -21.04 -29.50
C SER A 886 14.45 -22.44 -29.38
N SER A 887 15.56 -22.61 -28.64
CA SER A 887 16.17 -23.93 -28.41
C SER A 887 15.22 -24.92 -27.72
N TRP A 888 14.43 -24.44 -26.77
CA TRP A 888 13.38 -25.25 -26.14
C TRP A 888 12.26 -25.61 -27.13
N ALA A 889 11.78 -24.65 -27.93
CA ALA A 889 10.75 -24.88 -28.94
C ALA A 889 11.20 -25.89 -30.01
N GLU A 890 12.45 -25.82 -30.48
CA GLU A 890 13.05 -26.80 -31.37
C GLU A 890 13.07 -28.21 -30.74
N SER A 891 13.44 -28.30 -29.46
CA SER A 891 13.43 -29.56 -28.71
C SER A 891 12.03 -30.18 -28.60
N MET A 892 10.97 -29.36 -28.63
CA MET A 892 9.57 -29.79 -28.66
C MET A 892 9.08 -30.28 -30.04
N THR A 893 9.82 -30.01 -31.13
CA THR A 893 9.47 -30.52 -32.46
C THR A 893 9.93 -31.96 -32.71
N ASN A 894 10.77 -32.52 -31.83
CA ASN A 894 11.35 -33.85 -31.98
C ASN A 894 10.35 -34.97 -31.63
N ARG A 895 9.57 -35.39 -32.64
CA ARG A 895 8.52 -36.42 -32.50
C ARG A 895 9.05 -37.78 -32.05
N TRP A 896 10.27 -38.17 -32.43
CA TRP A 896 10.83 -39.48 -32.07
C TRP A 896 11.03 -39.62 -30.57
N ARG A 897 11.51 -38.57 -29.89
CA ARG A 897 11.68 -38.60 -28.43
C ARG A 897 10.36 -38.53 -27.67
N GLN A 898 9.34 -37.87 -28.23
CA GLN A 898 7.98 -37.88 -27.67
C GLN A 898 7.31 -39.26 -27.78
N VAL A 899 7.51 -39.96 -28.91
CA VAL A 899 7.01 -41.34 -29.09
C VAL A 899 7.68 -42.30 -28.10
N LEU A 900 8.97 -42.12 -27.83
CA LEU A 900 9.69 -42.90 -26.81
C LEU A 900 9.20 -42.61 -25.37
N ASP A 901 8.51 -41.48 -25.16
CA ASP A 901 7.95 -41.08 -23.87
C ASP A 901 6.48 -41.53 -23.68
N LEU A 902 5.91 -42.29 -24.64
CA LEU A 902 4.56 -42.82 -24.55
C LEU A 902 4.43 -43.85 -23.41
N THR A 903 3.33 -43.76 -22.68
CA THR A 903 2.98 -44.69 -21.59
C THR A 903 1.61 -45.30 -21.81
N TRP A 904 1.24 -46.26 -20.97
CA TRP A 904 -0.09 -46.83 -20.97
C TRP A 904 -1.13 -45.76 -20.55
N PRO A 905 -2.12 -45.42 -21.39
CA PRO A 905 -2.97 -44.25 -21.21
C PRO A 905 -4.11 -44.49 -20.20
N SER A 906 -3.80 -45.07 -19.04
CA SER A 906 -4.76 -45.14 -17.93
C SER A 906 -4.89 -43.81 -17.19
N THR A 907 -3.87 -42.96 -17.26
CA THR A 907 -3.82 -41.65 -16.59
C THR A 907 -3.33 -40.53 -17.52
N SER A 908 -2.31 -40.80 -18.34
CA SER A 908 -1.77 -39.86 -19.33
C SER A 908 -1.17 -40.60 -20.53
N MET A 909 -1.09 -39.94 -21.69
CA MET A 909 -0.45 -40.50 -22.90
C MET A 909 1.07 -40.53 -22.81
N LEU A 910 1.69 -39.54 -22.16
CA LEU A 910 3.14 -39.43 -21.98
C LEU A 910 3.54 -39.67 -20.53
N THR A 911 4.75 -40.16 -20.27
CA THR A 911 5.31 -40.20 -18.91
C THR A 911 5.68 -38.79 -18.42
N GLY A 912 6.02 -37.89 -19.35
CA GLY A 912 6.46 -36.53 -19.05
C GLY A 912 7.95 -36.41 -18.72
N GLN A 913 8.72 -37.51 -18.74
CA GLN A 913 10.13 -37.49 -18.42
C GLN A 913 10.94 -36.66 -19.43
N TYR A 914 10.64 -36.79 -20.72
CA TYR A 914 11.32 -36.01 -21.76
C TYR A 914 11.07 -34.51 -21.57
N PHE A 915 9.82 -34.13 -21.33
CA PHE A 915 9.41 -32.74 -21.14
C PHE A 915 10.01 -32.13 -19.86
N ASN A 916 10.18 -32.91 -18.79
CA ASN A 916 10.90 -32.45 -17.59
C ASN A 916 12.37 -32.14 -17.90
N HIS A 917 13.05 -32.99 -18.66
CA HIS A 917 14.45 -32.77 -19.04
C HIS A 917 14.63 -31.51 -19.89
N THR A 918 13.72 -31.23 -20.83
CA THR A 918 13.81 -30.01 -21.65
C THR A 918 13.58 -28.74 -20.82
N LEU A 919 12.67 -28.76 -19.84
CA LEU A 919 12.48 -27.64 -18.92
C LEU A 919 13.68 -27.44 -17.98
N ILE A 920 14.24 -28.51 -17.43
CA ILE A 920 15.46 -28.44 -16.61
C ILE A 920 16.64 -27.90 -17.44
N SER A 921 16.76 -28.29 -18.71
CA SER A 921 17.79 -27.77 -19.61
C SER A 921 17.63 -26.28 -19.91
N ALA A 922 16.39 -25.77 -19.95
CA ALA A 922 16.12 -24.37 -20.26
C ALA A 922 16.21 -23.44 -19.03
N LEU A 923 15.71 -23.90 -17.88
CA LEU A 923 15.56 -23.11 -16.65
C LEU A 923 16.61 -23.44 -15.57
N GLY A 924 17.30 -24.57 -15.68
CA GLY A 924 18.20 -25.09 -14.64
C GLY A 924 17.46 -25.62 -13.41
N GLU A 925 18.22 -25.98 -12.37
CA GLU A 925 17.70 -26.31 -11.04
C GLU A 925 17.55 -25.05 -10.16
N THR A 926 17.03 -23.98 -10.76
CA THR A 926 16.82 -22.68 -10.11
C THR A 926 15.57 -22.69 -9.22
N GLN A 927 15.61 -21.91 -8.15
CA GLN A 927 14.43 -21.59 -7.36
C GLN A 927 13.79 -20.30 -7.88
N ILE A 928 12.49 -20.11 -7.63
CA ILE A 928 11.78 -18.87 -8.02
C ILE A 928 12.40 -17.65 -7.32
N GLU A 929 12.86 -17.83 -6.09
CA GLU A 929 13.47 -16.82 -5.23
C GLU A 929 14.80 -16.30 -5.79
N ASP A 930 15.46 -17.05 -6.66
CA ASP A 930 16.74 -16.70 -7.29
C ASP A 930 16.56 -15.88 -8.60
N LEU A 931 15.32 -15.59 -9.01
CA LEU A 931 15.04 -14.82 -10.21
C LEU A 931 15.27 -13.31 -9.99
N TRP A 932 15.70 -12.59 -11.03
CA TRP A 932 15.97 -11.15 -10.93
C TRP A 932 14.72 -10.30 -10.69
N LEU A 933 13.60 -10.74 -11.25
CA LEU A 933 12.30 -10.08 -11.13
C LEU A 933 11.38 -10.95 -10.27
N PRO A 934 10.54 -10.34 -9.41
CA PRO A 934 9.45 -11.04 -8.75
C PRO A 934 8.60 -11.79 -9.79
N TYR A 935 8.46 -13.10 -9.58
CA TYR A 935 7.79 -14.01 -10.50
C TYR A 935 6.74 -14.84 -9.76
N PHE A 936 5.59 -15.04 -10.40
CA PHE A 936 4.64 -16.04 -9.96
C PHE A 936 4.09 -16.88 -11.12
N THR A 937 3.67 -18.09 -10.79
CA THR A 937 2.87 -18.92 -11.69
C THR A 937 1.73 -19.57 -10.93
N ILE A 938 0.69 -19.96 -11.65
CA ILE A 938 -0.47 -20.62 -11.05
C ILE A 938 -0.61 -22.05 -11.58
N THR A 939 -1.19 -22.90 -10.75
CA THR A 939 -1.56 -24.28 -11.10
C THR A 939 -2.96 -24.59 -10.62
N THR A 940 -3.58 -25.57 -11.25
CA THR A 940 -4.85 -26.15 -10.80
C THR A 940 -4.56 -27.29 -9.83
N ASP A 941 -4.91 -27.13 -8.56
CA ASP A 941 -4.82 -28.21 -7.57
C ASP A 941 -6.10 -29.05 -7.63
N ILE A 942 -5.99 -30.24 -8.22
CA ILE A 942 -7.14 -31.16 -8.35
C ILE A 942 -7.41 -31.98 -7.09
N SER A 943 -6.49 -31.97 -6.11
CA SER A 943 -6.71 -32.66 -4.83
C SER A 943 -7.58 -31.82 -3.90
N ALA A 944 -7.42 -30.49 -3.95
CA ALA A 944 -8.19 -29.52 -3.16
C ALA A 944 -9.20 -28.70 -3.98
N SER A 945 -9.31 -28.94 -5.30
CA SER A 945 -10.20 -28.23 -6.23
C SER A 945 -10.07 -26.71 -6.17
N LYS A 946 -8.84 -26.20 -6.09
CA LYS A 946 -8.56 -24.76 -5.94
C LYS A 946 -7.41 -24.29 -6.79
N MET A 947 -7.37 -22.97 -7.03
CA MET A 947 -6.19 -22.33 -7.60
C MET A 947 -5.06 -22.34 -6.57
N ARG A 948 -3.84 -22.60 -7.03
CA ARG A 948 -2.63 -22.47 -6.22
C ARG A 948 -1.65 -21.55 -6.92
N ILE A 949 -1.17 -20.55 -6.18
CA ILE A 949 -0.19 -19.56 -6.63
C ILE A 949 1.17 -19.98 -6.09
N HIS A 950 2.18 -19.96 -6.95
CA HIS A 950 3.55 -20.31 -6.62
C HIS A 950 4.44 -19.10 -6.82
N THR A 951 4.98 -18.58 -5.71
CA THR A 951 5.95 -17.48 -5.66
C THR A 951 7.32 -17.93 -5.13
N HIS A 952 7.44 -19.19 -4.72
CA HIS A 952 8.64 -19.75 -4.10
C HIS A 952 8.80 -21.25 -4.45
N GLY A 953 10.03 -21.75 -4.42
CA GLY A 953 10.39 -23.15 -4.68
C GLY A 953 10.82 -23.42 -6.12
N SER A 954 10.83 -24.69 -6.53
CA SER A 954 11.51 -25.12 -7.75
C SER A 954 10.81 -24.62 -9.02
N LEU A 955 11.51 -23.75 -9.76
CA LEU A 955 10.97 -23.05 -10.92
C LEU A 955 10.48 -24.02 -12.01
N TRP A 956 11.34 -24.94 -12.45
CA TRP A 956 11.00 -25.87 -13.52
C TRP A 956 9.82 -26.79 -13.15
N ARG A 957 9.67 -27.16 -11.87
CA ARG A 957 8.58 -28.04 -11.40
C ARG A 957 7.23 -27.33 -11.46
N TYR A 958 7.16 -26.08 -11.02
CA TYR A 958 5.91 -25.33 -11.02
C TYR A 958 5.54 -24.84 -12.42
N VAL A 959 6.52 -24.44 -13.25
CA VAL A 959 6.30 -24.21 -14.68
C VAL A 959 5.80 -25.49 -15.37
N ARG A 960 6.44 -26.64 -15.09
CA ARG A 960 5.99 -27.95 -15.60
C ARG A 960 4.55 -28.26 -15.20
N SER A 961 4.21 -28.02 -13.95
CA SER A 961 2.87 -28.24 -13.40
C SER A 961 1.87 -27.35 -14.11
N SER A 962 2.19 -26.06 -14.27
CA SER A 962 1.37 -25.06 -14.96
C SER A 962 1.20 -25.36 -16.45
N MET A 963 2.01 -26.23 -17.06
CA MET A 963 1.88 -26.69 -18.44
C MET A 963 1.30 -28.12 -18.57
N SER A 964 0.78 -28.70 -17.48
CA SER A 964 0.27 -30.09 -17.45
C SER A 964 -1.16 -30.20 -17.97
N LEU A 965 -1.30 -30.37 -19.29
CA LEU A 965 -2.61 -30.65 -19.89
C LEU A 965 -3.11 -32.05 -19.49
N SER A 966 -4.37 -32.10 -19.04
CA SER A 966 -5.07 -33.33 -18.69
C SER A 966 -5.10 -34.31 -19.87
N GLY A 967 -4.92 -35.60 -19.59
CA GLY A 967 -4.85 -36.67 -20.60
C GLY A 967 -3.51 -36.76 -21.35
N TYR A 968 -2.80 -35.64 -21.56
CA TYR A 968 -1.49 -35.63 -22.23
C TYR A 968 -0.36 -35.97 -21.25
N MET A 969 -0.33 -35.30 -20.10
CA MET A 969 0.73 -35.40 -19.11
C MET A 969 0.18 -35.75 -17.74
N PRO A 970 0.91 -36.54 -16.92
CA PRO A 970 0.44 -36.89 -15.60
C PRO A 970 0.46 -35.66 -14.68
N PRO A 971 -0.49 -35.54 -13.74
CA PRO A 971 -0.44 -34.51 -12.70
C PRO A 971 0.87 -34.57 -11.93
N LEU A 972 1.46 -33.41 -11.67
CA LEU A 972 2.71 -33.33 -10.91
C LEU A 972 2.39 -33.33 -9.41
N CYS A 973 3.01 -34.26 -8.67
CA CYS A 973 2.83 -34.33 -7.23
C CYS A 973 3.75 -33.31 -6.53
N ASP A 974 3.14 -32.39 -5.77
CA ASP A 974 3.83 -31.41 -4.97
C ASP A 974 4.57 -32.12 -3.81
N PRO A 975 5.90 -31.93 -3.65
CA PRO A 975 6.65 -32.56 -2.58
C PRO A 975 6.33 -32.02 -1.18
N ILE A 976 5.59 -30.91 -1.05
CA ILE A 976 5.27 -30.25 0.23
C ILE A 976 4.15 -31.00 0.94
N ASP A 977 3.01 -31.19 0.26
CA ASP A 977 1.77 -31.75 0.83
C ASP A 977 1.31 -33.03 0.10
N GLY A 978 1.91 -33.37 -1.04
CA GLY A 978 1.52 -34.51 -1.86
C GLY A 978 0.35 -34.24 -2.80
N HIS A 979 -0.10 -32.99 -2.92
CA HIS A 979 -1.21 -32.62 -3.81
C HIS A 979 -0.83 -32.80 -5.28
N LEU A 980 -1.83 -33.07 -6.10
CA LEU A 980 -1.68 -33.27 -7.55
C LEU A 980 -2.01 -31.97 -8.28
N LEU A 981 -1.03 -31.47 -9.05
CA LEU A 981 -1.11 -30.20 -9.77
C LEU A 981 -1.23 -30.41 -11.28
N LEU A 982 -2.11 -29.62 -11.91
CA LEU A 982 -2.32 -29.54 -13.35
C LEU A 982 -2.16 -28.11 -13.89
N ASP A 983 -2.31 -27.95 -15.21
CA ASP A 983 -2.22 -26.67 -15.91
C ASP A 983 -3.09 -25.59 -15.23
N GLY A 984 -2.51 -24.42 -15.02
CA GLY A 984 -3.20 -23.30 -14.37
C GLY A 984 -4.31 -22.69 -15.22
N GLY A 985 -4.26 -22.90 -16.53
CA GLY A 985 -5.21 -22.33 -17.49
C GLY A 985 -6.64 -22.77 -17.27
N TYR A 986 -6.87 -23.95 -16.68
CA TYR A 986 -8.22 -24.46 -16.38
C TYR A 986 -8.99 -23.53 -15.42
N ILE A 987 -8.30 -22.91 -14.46
CA ILE A 987 -8.94 -21.97 -13.54
C ILE A 987 -8.80 -20.54 -14.03
N ASN A 988 -7.58 -20.09 -14.35
CA ASN A 988 -7.30 -18.70 -14.70
C ASN A 988 -6.18 -18.61 -15.74
N ASN A 989 -6.53 -18.53 -17.02
CA ASN A 989 -5.55 -18.46 -18.10
C ASN A 989 -4.85 -17.10 -18.23
N LEU A 990 -5.31 -16.06 -17.52
CA LEU A 990 -4.73 -14.71 -17.56
C LEU A 990 -4.84 -14.02 -16.17
N PRO A 991 -3.94 -14.33 -15.22
CA PRO A 991 -4.07 -13.98 -13.81
C PRO A 991 -3.68 -12.53 -13.49
N ALA A 992 -4.36 -11.57 -14.12
CA ALA A 992 -4.19 -10.13 -13.88
C ALA A 992 -4.68 -9.70 -12.49
N ASP A 993 -5.68 -10.41 -11.95
CA ASP A 993 -6.19 -10.28 -10.59
C ASP A 993 -5.12 -10.61 -9.54
N ILE A 994 -4.38 -11.71 -9.74
CA ILE A 994 -3.28 -12.10 -8.85
C ILE A 994 -2.15 -11.07 -8.91
N MET A 995 -1.81 -10.59 -10.11
CA MET A 995 -0.80 -9.55 -10.29
C MET A 995 -1.17 -8.26 -9.54
N ARG A 996 -2.45 -7.88 -9.59
CA ARG A 996 -2.97 -6.74 -8.83
C ARG A 996 -2.85 -6.95 -7.32
N ASN A 997 -3.16 -8.16 -6.85
CA ASN A 997 -3.05 -8.52 -5.42
C ASN A 997 -1.61 -8.54 -4.91
N LEU A 998 -0.63 -8.78 -5.78
CA LEU A 998 0.81 -8.68 -5.46
C LEU A 998 1.34 -7.25 -5.43
N GLY A 999 0.47 -6.24 -5.65
CA GLY A 999 0.81 -4.82 -5.49
C GLY A 999 1.04 -4.06 -6.80
N ALA A 1000 0.79 -4.65 -7.98
CA ALA A 1000 0.93 -3.93 -9.25
C ALA A 1000 -0.11 -2.80 -9.38
N LYS A 1001 0.36 -1.58 -9.64
CA LYS A 1001 -0.54 -0.44 -9.91
C LYS A 1001 -1.20 -0.56 -11.28
N HIS A 1002 -0.40 -0.94 -12.27
CA HIS A 1002 -0.81 -1.12 -13.65
C HIS A 1002 -0.42 -2.52 -14.11
N VAL A 1003 -1.35 -3.22 -14.75
CA VAL A 1003 -1.13 -4.57 -15.26
C VAL A 1003 -1.20 -4.57 -16.78
N LEU A 1004 -0.17 -5.08 -17.44
CA LEU A 1004 -0.19 -5.40 -18.87
C LEU A 1004 -0.48 -6.90 -19.00
N ALA A 1005 -1.62 -7.27 -19.55
CA ALA A 1005 -2.04 -8.66 -19.67
C ALA A 1005 -2.06 -9.09 -21.14
N ILE A 1006 -1.15 -9.98 -21.52
CA ILE A 1006 -1.01 -10.48 -22.90
C ILE A 1006 -1.70 -11.84 -23.00
N ASP A 1007 -2.81 -11.87 -23.73
CA ASP A 1007 -3.56 -13.10 -24.01
C ASP A 1007 -3.12 -13.74 -25.32
N VAL A 1008 -2.82 -15.04 -25.25
CA VAL A 1008 -2.47 -15.88 -26.39
C VAL A 1008 -3.35 -17.14 -26.51
N GLY A 1009 -4.45 -17.18 -25.75
CA GLY A 1009 -5.40 -18.29 -25.73
C GLY A 1009 -6.15 -18.48 -27.05
N SER A 1010 -6.84 -19.62 -27.22
CA SER A 1010 -7.74 -19.81 -28.36
C SER A 1010 -9.04 -19.03 -28.20
N GLN A 1011 -9.56 -18.49 -29.30
CA GLN A 1011 -10.97 -18.13 -29.39
C GLN A 1011 -11.74 -19.38 -29.77
N ASP A 1012 -12.82 -19.62 -29.03
CA ASP A 1012 -13.73 -20.73 -29.29
C ASP A 1012 -14.64 -20.38 -30.47
N ASP A 1013 -14.76 -21.31 -31.43
CA ASP A 1013 -15.71 -21.16 -32.54
C ASP A 1013 -17.14 -21.13 -31.98
N MET A 1014 -17.91 -20.09 -32.29
CA MET A 1014 -19.32 -19.97 -31.88
C MET A 1014 -20.29 -20.40 -32.99
N ASP A 1015 -19.76 -20.68 -34.19
CA ASP A 1015 -20.52 -21.08 -35.38
C ASP A 1015 -20.87 -22.57 -35.36
N PHE A 1016 -21.71 -22.97 -34.41
CA PHE A 1016 -22.28 -24.32 -34.36
C PHE A 1016 -23.63 -24.38 -35.07
N THR A 1017 -23.88 -25.50 -35.76
CA THR A 1017 -25.17 -25.75 -36.39
C THR A 1017 -26.20 -26.10 -35.33
N ASN A 1018 -27.31 -25.36 -35.29
CA ASN A 1018 -28.46 -25.75 -34.46
C ASN A 1018 -29.10 -27.02 -35.05
N TYR A 1019 -28.97 -28.15 -34.35
CA TYR A 1019 -29.49 -29.45 -34.76
C TYR A 1019 -30.79 -29.87 -34.03
N GLY A 1020 -31.39 -28.97 -33.23
CA GLY A 1020 -32.58 -29.26 -32.42
C GLY A 1020 -32.29 -30.04 -31.13
N ASP A 1021 -33.28 -30.78 -30.62
CA ASP A 1021 -33.23 -31.43 -29.30
C ASP A 1021 -32.55 -32.81 -29.30
N SER A 1022 -32.25 -33.39 -30.47
CA SER A 1022 -31.61 -34.71 -30.58
C SER A 1022 -30.62 -34.79 -31.73
N LEU A 1023 -29.51 -35.52 -31.53
CA LEU A 1023 -28.43 -35.66 -32.49
C LEU A 1023 -28.14 -37.14 -32.77
N SER A 1024 -28.34 -37.56 -34.01
CA SER A 1024 -27.99 -38.92 -34.46
C SER A 1024 -26.56 -38.97 -35.02
N GLY A 1025 -25.73 -39.85 -34.47
CA GLY A 1025 -24.36 -40.07 -34.96
C GLY A 1025 -24.31 -40.58 -36.41
N PHE A 1026 -25.29 -41.39 -36.83
CA PHE A 1026 -25.41 -41.86 -38.21
C PHE A 1026 -25.77 -40.72 -39.18
N TRP A 1027 -26.59 -39.76 -38.75
CA TRP A 1027 -26.92 -38.57 -39.53
C TRP A 1027 -25.69 -37.66 -39.73
N LEU A 1028 -24.89 -37.46 -38.68
CA LEU A 1028 -23.59 -36.76 -38.75
C LEU A 1028 -22.63 -37.44 -39.72
N LEU A 1029 -22.52 -38.78 -39.64
CA LEU A 1029 -21.67 -39.56 -40.53
C LEU A 1029 -22.13 -39.40 -42.00
N TRP A 1030 -23.42 -39.54 -42.28
CA TRP A 1030 -24.00 -39.36 -43.60
C TRP A 1030 -23.76 -37.96 -44.17
N LYS A 1031 -23.97 -36.91 -43.36
CA LYS A 1031 -23.69 -35.51 -43.73
C LYS A 1031 -22.21 -35.25 -43.98
N ARG A 1032 -21.31 -35.97 -43.32
CA ARG A 1032 -19.86 -35.88 -43.56
C ARG A 1032 -19.43 -36.55 -44.86
N PHE A 1033 -20.14 -37.57 -45.31
CA PHE A 1033 -19.83 -38.30 -46.56
C PHE A 1033 -20.55 -37.75 -47.80
N ASN A 1034 -21.66 -37.02 -47.65
CA ASN A 1034 -22.41 -36.46 -48.78
C ASN A 1034 -21.88 -35.08 -49.22
N PRO A 1035 -21.28 -34.94 -50.42
CA PRO A 1035 -20.72 -33.67 -50.89
C PRO A 1035 -21.77 -32.61 -51.26
N PHE A 1036 -23.05 -32.98 -51.40
CA PHE A 1036 -24.13 -32.09 -51.81
C PHE A 1036 -24.93 -31.49 -50.63
N THR A 1037 -24.50 -31.72 -49.39
CA THR A 1037 -25.18 -31.20 -48.19
C THR A 1037 -24.33 -30.17 -47.44
N ALA A 1038 -24.97 -29.15 -46.87
CA ALA A 1038 -24.31 -28.15 -46.04
C ALA A 1038 -23.51 -28.81 -44.89
N SER A 1039 -22.28 -28.34 -44.67
CA SER A 1039 -21.40 -28.88 -43.63
C SER A 1039 -22.00 -28.61 -42.25
N VAL A 1040 -22.30 -29.67 -41.51
CA VAL A 1040 -22.80 -29.57 -40.13
C VAL A 1040 -21.60 -29.46 -39.19
N LYS A 1041 -21.51 -28.35 -38.45
CA LYS A 1041 -20.49 -28.13 -37.42
C LYS A 1041 -21.11 -28.40 -36.05
N VAL A 1042 -20.73 -29.51 -35.44
CA VAL A 1042 -21.16 -29.90 -34.08
C VAL A 1042 -19.90 -30.12 -33.25
N PRO A 1043 -19.85 -29.65 -31.98
CA PRO A 1043 -18.70 -29.90 -31.13
C PRO A 1043 -18.56 -31.40 -30.87
N ASN A 1044 -17.34 -31.91 -31.02
CA ASN A 1044 -17.04 -33.31 -30.71
C ASN A 1044 -16.84 -33.48 -29.18
N LEU A 1045 -16.66 -34.72 -28.70
CA LEU A 1045 -16.50 -34.97 -27.26
C LEU A 1045 -15.26 -34.28 -26.66
N GLU A 1046 -14.17 -34.16 -27.43
CA GLU A 1046 -12.95 -33.44 -27.04
C GLU A 1046 -13.17 -31.93 -26.95
N ASP A 1047 -13.93 -31.35 -27.89
CA ASP A 1047 -14.33 -29.93 -27.88
C ASP A 1047 -15.23 -29.62 -26.69
N ILE A 1048 -16.16 -30.53 -26.35
CA ILE A 1048 -17.03 -30.38 -25.18
C ILE A 1048 -16.23 -30.46 -23.90
N GLN A 1049 -15.35 -31.46 -23.76
CA GLN A 1049 -14.51 -31.63 -22.57
C GLN A 1049 -13.54 -30.47 -22.37
N SER A 1050 -12.93 -29.97 -23.44
CA SER A 1050 -12.06 -28.79 -23.37
C SER A 1050 -12.83 -27.55 -22.94
N ARG A 1051 -13.99 -27.25 -23.55
CA ARG A 1051 -14.83 -26.11 -23.14
C ARG A 1051 -15.25 -26.20 -21.67
N LEU A 1052 -15.72 -27.37 -21.22
CA LEU A 1052 -16.08 -27.60 -19.82
C LEU A 1052 -14.90 -27.37 -18.87
N ALA A 1053 -13.69 -27.72 -19.29
CA ALA A 1053 -12.48 -27.54 -18.49
C ALA A 1053 -12.05 -26.06 -18.32
N TYR A 1054 -12.50 -25.15 -19.18
CA TYR A 1054 -12.14 -23.72 -19.14
C TYR A 1054 -13.31 -22.77 -18.76
N VAL A 1055 -14.51 -23.29 -18.45
CA VAL A 1055 -15.70 -22.46 -18.14
C VAL A 1055 -15.42 -21.44 -17.03
N SER A 1056 -14.73 -21.84 -15.96
CA SER A 1056 -14.37 -20.95 -14.85
C SER A 1056 -13.45 -19.81 -15.27
N CYS A 1057 -12.54 -20.09 -16.21
CA CYS A 1057 -11.57 -19.11 -16.70
C CYS A 1057 -12.24 -18.02 -17.55
N VAL A 1058 -13.23 -18.36 -18.39
CA VAL A 1058 -13.88 -17.40 -19.30
C VAL A 1058 -14.52 -16.25 -18.50
N ARG A 1059 -15.22 -16.58 -17.42
CA ARG A 1059 -15.82 -15.58 -16.53
C ARG A 1059 -14.78 -14.65 -15.90
N GLN A 1060 -13.65 -15.19 -15.44
CA GLN A 1060 -12.58 -14.36 -14.86
C GLN A 1060 -11.94 -13.45 -15.90
N LEU A 1061 -11.74 -13.96 -17.12
CA LEU A 1061 -11.18 -13.19 -18.24
C LEU A 1061 -12.06 -11.99 -18.61
N GLU A 1062 -13.39 -12.14 -18.60
CA GLU A 1062 -14.32 -11.04 -18.86
C GLU A 1062 -14.20 -9.91 -17.82
N VAL A 1063 -14.05 -10.26 -16.54
CA VAL A 1063 -13.82 -9.29 -15.46
C VAL A 1063 -12.49 -8.55 -15.67
N VAL A 1064 -11.44 -9.25 -16.09
CA VAL A 1064 -10.13 -8.64 -16.37
C VAL A 1064 -10.22 -7.66 -17.55
N LYS A 1065 -10.98 -7.99 -18.61
CA LYS A 1065 -11.15 -7.14 -19.79
C LYS A 1065 -11.86 -5.82 -19.50
N THR A 1066 -12.78 -5.80 -18.54
CA THR A 1066 -13.55 -4.60 -18.16
C THR A 1066 -12.90 -3.79 -17.04
N SER A 1067 -11.79 -4.26 -16.47
CA SER A 1067 -11.13 -3.63 -15.32
C SER A 1067 -10.21 -2.46 -15.70
N ASP A 1068 -10.34 -1.32 -15.02
CA ASP A 1068 -9.52 -0.11 -15.28
C ASP A 1068 -8.01 -0.28 -15.02
N TYR A 1069 -7.63 -1.18 -14.12
CA TYR A 1069 -6.23 -1.40 -13.74
C TYR A 1069 -5.44 -2.26 -14.73
N CYS A 1070 -6.12 -2.90 -15.69
CA CYS A 1070 -5.55 -3.90 -16.59
C CYS A 1070 -5.64 -3.46 -18.05
N GLN A 1071 -4.52 -3.38 -18.75
CA GLN A 1071 -4.47 -3.27 -20.20
C GLN A 1071 -4.45 -4.67 -20.80
N TYR A 1072 -5.59 -5.09 -21.33
CA TYR A 1072 -5.72 -6.34 -22.06
C TYR A 1072 -5.20 -6.18 -23.50
N ILE A 1073 -4.25 -7.04 -23.88
CA ILE A 1073 -3.63 -7.04 -25.21
C ILE A 1073 -3.69 -8.45 -25.78
N ARG A 1074 -4.19 -8.60 -27.01
CA ARG A 1074 -4.26 -9.88 -27.70
C ARG A 1074 -3.68 -9.77 -29.12
N PRO A 1075 -2.49 -10.33 -29.38
CA PRO A 1075 -1.91 -10.36 -30.71
C PRO A 1075 -2.74 -11.20 -31.70
N PRO A 1076 -2.72 -10.90 -33.01
CA PRO A 1076 -3.49 -11.61 -34.04
C PRO A 1076 -2.86 -12.96 -34.41
N ILE A 1077 -3.04 -13.96 -33.55
CA ILE A 1077 -2.36 -15.26 -33.63
C ILE A 1077 -3.31 -16.46 -33.81
N ASP A 1078 -4.58 -16.20 -34.11
CA ASP A 1078 -5.61 -17.24 -34.25
C ASP A 1078 -5.34 -18.20 -35.42
N LYS A 1079 -4.56 -17.77 -36.42
CA LYS A 1079 -4.12 -18.61 -37.55
C LYS A 1079 -3.22 -19.80 -37.14
N TYR A 1080 -2.59 -19.75 -35.96
CA TYR A 1080 -1.66 -20.79 -35.51
C TYR A 1080 -2.30 -21.78 -34.54
N LYS A 1081 -1.93 -23.06 -34.60
CA LYS A 1081 -2.40 -24.06 -33.63
C LYS A 1081 -1.53 -24.09 -32.37
N THR A 1082 -2.10 -24.56 -31.25
CA THR A 1082 -1.44 -24.64 -29.94
C THR A 1082 -0.20 -25.54 -29.90
N LEU A 1083 -0.06 -26.51 -30.82
CA LEU A 1083 1.09 -27.42 -30.91
C LEU A 1083 2.06 -27.09 -32.06
N GLN A 1084 1.88 -25.94 -32.74
CA GLN A 1084 2.64 -25.57 -33.94
C GLN A 1084 3.99 -24.90 -33.63
N PHE A 1085 4.85 -25.55 -32.85
CA PHE A 1085 6.15 -24.97 -32.41
C PHE A 1085 7.15 -24.70 -33.55
N LYS A 1086 6.94 -25.26 -34.75
CA LYS A 1086 7.79 -24.99 -35.93
C LYS A 1086 7.70 -23.55 -36.45
N SER A 1087 6.58 -22.87 -36.22
CA SER A 1087 6.35 -21.49 -36.67
C SER A 1087 6.82 -20.45 -35.64
N PHE A 1088 7.75 -20.80 -34.76
CA PHE A 1088 8.19 -19.97 -33.63
C PHE A 1088 8.60 -18.54 -34.06
N GLU A 1089 9.48 -18.43 -35.06
CA GLU A 1089 9.96 -17.14 -35.56
C GLU A 1089 8.84 -16.28 -36.16
N GLU A 1090 7.93 -16.89 -36.92
CA GLU A 1090 6.79 -16.21 -37.53
C GLU A 1090 5.83 -15.66 -36.46
N ILE A 1091 5.51 -16.47 -35.45
CA ILE A 1091 4.61 -16.08 -34.35
C ILE A 1091 5.23 -14.96 -33.51
N LYS A 1092 6.54 -15.04 -33.24
CA LYS A 1092 7.30 -13.99 -32.54
C LYS A 1092 7.22 -12.65 -33.27
N GLU A 1093 7.43 -12.66 -34.58
CA GLU A 1093 7.39 -11.45 -35.40
C GLU A 1093 5.99 -10.83 -35.44
N VAL A 1094 4.93 -11.65 -35.53
CA VAL A 1094 3.53 -11.16 -35.42
C VAL A 1094 3.29 -10.45 -34.09
N GLY A 1095 3.78 -11.03 -32.98
CA GLY A 1095 3.71 -10.39 -31.67
C GLY A 1095 4.43 -9.04 -31.63
N TYR A 1096 5.64 -8.97 -32.20
CA TYR A 1096 6.44 -7.74 -32.24
C TYR A 1096 5.79 -6.63 -33.06
N GLN A 1097 5.31 -6.93 -34.28
CA GLN A 1097 4.65 -5.94 -35.13
C GLN A 1097 3.36 -5.40 -34.50
N HIS A 1098 2.56 -6.28 -33.89
CA HIS A 1098 1.37 -5.87 -33.16
C HIS A 1098 1.70 -4.99 -31.95
N GLY A 1099 2.65 -5.40 -31.12
CA GLY A 1099 3.09 -4.59 -29.97
C GLY A 1099 3.60 -3.21 -30.40
N LYS A 1100 4.44 -3.15 -31.44
CA LYS A 1100 5.01 -1.89 -31.94
C LYS A 1100 3.92 -0.90 -32.41
N THR A 1101 2.94 -1.39 -33.15
CA THR A 1101 1.80 -0.57 -33.62
C THR A 1101 0.90 -0.14 -32.46
N TYR A 1102 0.61 -1.04 -31.52
CA TYR A 1102 -0.21 -0.77 -30.34
C TYR A 1102 0.40 0.33 -29.44
N PHE A 1103 1.67 0.17 -29.04
CA PHE A 1103 2.33 1.15 -28.17
C PHE A 1103 2.63 2.48 -28.86
N ALA A 1104 2.91 2.48 -30.17
CA ALA A 1104 3.00 3.71 -30.94
C ALA A 1104 1.67 4.47 -30.98
N GLY A 1105 0.55 3.76 -31.14
CA GLY A 1105 -0.79 4.35 -31.05
C GLY A 1105 -1.09 4.96 -29.68
N LEU A 1106 -0.72 4.26 -28.60
CA LEU A 1106 -0.84 4.79 -27.23
C LEU A 1106 0.02 6.04 -27.00
N LYS A 1107 1.23 6.08 -27.56
CA LYS A 1107 2.12 7.25 -27.55
C LYS A 1107 1.46 8.46 -28.20
N LEU A 1108 0.92 8.27 -29.40
CA LEU A 1108 0.24 9.33 -30.16
C LEU A 1108 -1.04 9.81 -29.47
N ALA A 1109 -1.78 8.92 -28.81
CA ALA A 1109 -2.98 9.27 -28.05
C ALA A 1109 -2.69 10.01 -26.74
N GLY A 1110 -1.42 10.19 -26.35
CA GLY A 1110 -1.03 10.72 -25.03
C GLY A 1110 -1.48 9.84 -23.86
N LYS A 1111 -1.86 8.58 -24.16
CA LYS A 1111 -2.41 7.60 -23.20
C LYS A 1111 -1.36 6.59 -22.76
N ILE A 1112 -0.06 6.86 -22.93
CA ILE A 1112 0.95 6.02 -22.28
C ILE A 1112 0.74 6.19 -20.77
N PRO A 1113 0.36 5.13 -20.04
CA PRO A 1113 0.09 5.21 -18.61
C PRO A 1113 1.33 5.55 -17.77
N PHE A 1114 2.50 5.55 -18.42
CA PHE A 1114 3.82 5.51 -17.81
C PHE A 1114 4.61 6.75 -18.24
N GLY A 1115 4.84 7.66 -17.30
CA GLY A 1115 5.80 8.75 -17.45
C GLY A 1115 5.36 9.92 -18.33
N LYS A 1116 4.42 10.75 -17.85
CA LYS A 1116 4.74 12.18 -17.88
C LYS A 1116 5.78 12.38 -16.80
N GLN A 1117 7.05 12.52 -17.20
CA GLN A 1117 8.00 13.26 -16.38
C GLN A 1117 7.39 14.66 -16.26
N GLU A 1118 6.67 14.95 -15.18
CA GLU A 1118 6.57 16.34 -14.77
C GLU A 1118 8.01 16.80 -14.62
N SER A 1119 8.42 17.78 -15.41
CA SER A 1119 9.75 18.35 -15.36
C SER A 1119 9.91 19.08 -14.02
N ILE A 1120 10.19 18.33 -12.95
CA ILE A 1120 10.50 18.82 -11.59
C ILE A 1120 11.89 19.48 -11.57
N MET A 1121 12.45 19.86 -12.72
CA MET A 1121 13.68 20.67 -12.81
C MET A 1121 13.56 22.02 -12.09
N SER A 1122 12.37 22.47 -11.71
CA SER A 1122 12.16 23.68 -10.90
C SER A 1122 12.41 23.51 -9.39
N HIS A 1123 12.56 22.27 -8.89
CA HIS A 1123 12.73 22.00 -7.44
C HIS A 1123 14.13 21.50 -7.04
N LEU A 1124 15.00 21.20 -8.00
CA LEU A 1124 16.42 20.89 -7.74
C LEU A 1124 17.24 22.19 -7.68
N LYS A 1125 16.97 23.06 -6.71
CA LYS A 1125 18.02 23.94 -6.20
C LYS A 1125 18.72 23.21 -5.04
N PRO A 1126 20.05 23.11 -5.03
CA PRO A 1126 20.75 22.67 -3.84
C PRO A 1126 20.58 23.76 -2.77
N ASP A 1127 19.92 23.42 -1.67
CA ASP A 1127 20.06 24.10 -0.38
C ASP A 1127 21.06 23.32 0.47
#